data_AF-A0A8D2IVU7-F1
#
_entry.id   AF-A0A8D2IVU7-F1
#
_cell.length_a   1.000
_cell.length_b   1.000
_cell.length_c   1.000
_cell.angle_alpha   90.00
_cell.angle_beta   90.00
_cell.angle_gamma   90.00
#
_symmetry.space_group_name_H-M   'P 1'
#
loop_
_entity.id
_entity.type
_entity.pdbx_description
1 polymer ?
#
loop_
_entity_poly.entity_id
_entity_poly.type
_entity_poly.pdbx_seq_one_letter_code
_entity_poly.pdbx_strand_id
1 'polypeptide(L)'
;MHRRARFCASVDRNSMAGWGILGGVRWFSLSVGVRCAQDKFSTIVMQLSVYLMYFSSSCSENRSHRKLWVAPPDTLSYFLFLSNEIDMTHDGRLNLLQDGTLMIQDTRESDKGIYQCMAKNIAGEAKTQEVVLRYSGNPSKPSFVIQPQSTEVLVGQSVTLECGVSGHPTPRVVWMLRSGSPLPQDARFTITSSGGLFIQNVTFSDQGQYSCNASNSEGSIQATANLLVQDTPRFLVIPTDQSVTEGQSVDFPCSAEGHPLPVIAWTRAGGPLPSDRRHSVLSTGTLRVVQVALHDQGPYECHAISVIGVRSVPVQLWVTPRGKSLIPVFLHPPQDVVAETGQDIEIVCAAQGDPRPTIMWAKEGIQITESGKFHISPEGTLSVRDLGLADQGRYECIARNTFGFTSSTMQLTVIATDVGRTGDTFVATSIQEAISSVDHAINSTRTELFSKRPKTPNELLALFRYPRDPYTIETARAGEIFERTLQLIQEHVQQGLVVDMNGTGYRYNDLVSPHYLNMIANLSGCSAHRRTPNCSNICFHKKYRTHDGSCNNLQHPMWGASLTAFQRLLKPAYQNGFNLPRGFSLVEESRGLPLPLPRLVSTAMIGTETVTPDGQFTHMLMQWGQFLDHDLDQTVAAISMARFSDGEPCSKVCTSDPPCFSILIPENDPRVRNGRCMFFVRSSPVCGSGMTSLLMNSVYAREQINHLTSFIDGSNVYGSTEHESLELRDLSNQRGLLKQGQLVPSSGKALLPFAVGPPTECMRDESESPVPCFLAGDHRANEQLGLTAMHTLWFREHNRVATKLLALNPHWDGDTVYHEARKVVWAQMQHVTYAHWLPKILGEAGMKVLGEYRGYEPNTNAGILNVFATAAFRFGHTLIHPLLYRLNATFRPIPQGHVPLHKAFFSPFRILQEGGIDPLLRGLFGVPGKMRIPSELLNMELTEKLFSMVHSVSLDLAAINIQRGRDHGIPPYNDFRVFCNLTSAQEFDDLKNEIKNLEIREKLRSLYGITKNIDLFPALMVEDLVPGTRVGPTLMCLLTTQFRRLRDGDRFWYENPGVFSPAQLTQIRQASLARIICDNSDHIRQLQRDVFRVASYPQGMVSCDEIPEVDLRMWQDCCEGKSDKGGSAGGLREHEAGAAAWDVSRPPQPVCTLPSLFLQPLCPFNWGNCEWVTGARQEAHSANLPLSCETHTENAAPSLPPFREGATWKPI
;
A
#
# COMPACT_ATOMS: atom_id res chain seq x y z
N MET A 1 10.03 33.89 -52.76
CA MET A 1 9.04 33.17 -53.61
C MET A 1 9.70 31.93 -54.21
N HIS A 2 8.94 30.85 -54.44
CA HIS A 2 9.13 29.84 -55.52
C HIS A 2 10.48 29.08 -55.69
N ARG A 3 10.53 27.88 -56.28
CA ARG A 3 9.58 26.73 -56.31
C ARG A 3 10.38 25.44 -56.66
N ARG A 4 9.73 24.27 -56.58
CA ARG A 4 10.31 22.92 -56.77
C ARG A 4 10.57 22.49 -58.24
N ALA A 5 11.73 21.85 -58.44
CA ALA A 5 11.94 20.50 -59.05
C ALA A 5 11.95 20.24 -60.58
N ARG A 6 12.33 18.98 -60.89
CA ARG A 6 12.48 18.23 -62.18
C ARG A 6 13.89 18.38 -62.80
N PHE A 7 14.51 17.35 -63.43
CA PHE A 7 13.96 16.28 -64.30
C PHE A 7 14.46 14.84 -64.01
N CYS A 8 14.20 13.88 -64.93
CA CYS A 8 14.42 12.42 -64.79
C CYS A 8 15.17 11.81 -66.00
N ALA A 9 15.54 10.52 -65.88
CA ALA A 9 15.94 9.55 -66.93
C ALA A 9 17.35 9.70 -67.58
N SER A 10 18.04 8.65 -68.08
CA SER A 10 17.99 7.18 -67.82
C SER A 10 19.07 6.41 -68.62
N VAL A 11 19.69 5.35 -68.03
CA VAL A 11 20.26 4.14 -68.73
C VAL A 11 21.52 4.42 -69.61
N ASP A 12 22.57 3.57 -69.76
CA ASP A 12 22.69 2.10 -69.86
C ASP A 12 24.14 1.52 -69.58
N ARG A 13 24.25 0.16 -69.59
CA ARG A 13 25.41 -0.74 -69.87
C ARG A 13 26.34 -1.32 -68.77
N ASN A 14 25.95 -2.53 -68.33
CA ASN A 14 26.67 -3.83 -68.47
C ASN A 14 27.98 -4.23 -67.74
N SER A 15 27.87 -5.38 -67.03
CA SER A 15 28.77 -6.57 -67.06
C SER A 15 30.15 -6.55 -66.37
N MET A 16 30.72 -7.65 -65.83
CA MET A 16 30.20 -8.91 -65.21
C MET A 16 31.35 -9.68 -64.52
N ALA A 17 31.05 -10.46 -63.47
CA ALA A 17 31.87 -11.53 -62.83
C ALA A 17 33.26 -11.14 -62.22
N GLY A 18 33.76 -11.84 -61.19
CA GLY A 18 33.12 -12.84 -60.30
C GLY A 18 34.12 -13.69 -59.49
N TRP A 19 33.72 -14.09 -58.27
CA TRP A 19 34.39 -15.04 -57.34
C TRP A 19 35.79 -14.63 -56.79
N GLY A 20 36.20 -14.95 -55.55
CA GLY A 20 35.45 -15.45 -54.39
C GLY A 20 36.23 -16.45 -53.52
N ILE A 21 36.46 -16.13 -52.23
CA ILE A 21 36.58 -17.03 -51.05
C ILE A 21 36.81 -16.17 -49.78
N LEU A 22 36.33 -16.63 -48.61
CA LEU A 22 36.33 -15.89 -47.34
C LEU A 22 37.44 -16.34 -46.37
N GLY A 23 37.95 -15.44 -45.53
CA GLY A 23 38.91 -15.79 -44.48
C GLY A 23 39.19 -14.72 -43.40
N GLY A 24 38.97 -15.09 -42.14
CA GLY A 24 39.84 -14.78 -40.99
C GLY A 24 40.23 -13.34 -40.61
N VAL A 25 39.42 -12.70 -39.75
CA VAL A 25 39.83 -12.02 -38.48
C VAL A 25 41.09 -11.11 -38.46
N ARG A 26 40.84 -9.78 -38.26
CA ARG A 26 41.76 -8.71 -37.75
C ARG A 26 43.00 -8.36 -38.59
N TRP A 27 43.17 -7.07 -38.93
CA TRP A 27 44.13 -6.13 -38.28
C TRP A 27 44.01 -4.71 -38.89
N PHE A 28 44.14 -3.69 -38.03
CA PHE A 28 44.81 -2.38 -38.21
C PHE A 28 44.79 -1.56 -39.52
N SER A 29 44.43 -0.27 -39.37
CA SER A 29 45.29 0.93 -39.50
C SER A 29 46.03 1.31 -40.82
N LEU A 30 46.24 2.63 -40.96
CA LEU A 30 47.29 3.34 -41.72
C LEU A 30 47.30 3.37 -43.26
N SER A 31 47.06 4.58 -43.80
CA SER A 31 47.69 5.20 -44.98
C SER A 31 47.48 6.73 -44.82
N VAL A 32 48.42 7.68 -44.94
CA VAL A 32 49.54 7.92 -45.88
C VAL A 32 49.04 8.25 -47.31
N GLY A 33 49.29 9.42 -47.90
CA GLY A 33 49.89 10.68 -47.41
C GLY A 33 50.26 11.68 -48.54
N VAL A 34 50.94 12.79 -48.18
CA VAL A 34 51.79 13.68 -49.04
C VAL A 34 51.14 14.86 -49.83
N ARG A 35 51.40 16.09 -49.32
CA ARG A 35 51.48 17.45 -49.99
C ARG A 35 50.18 18.03 -50.59
N CYS A 36 49.80 19.30 -50.36
CA CYS A 36 50.61 20.54 -50.40
C CYS A 36 50.06 21.70 -49.53
N ALA A 37 50.84 22.79 -49.46
CA ALA A 37 50.53 24.16 -48.95
C ALA A 37 50.54 24.47 -47.42
N GLN A 38 51.18 25.63 -47.16
CA GLN A 38 51.24 26.61 -46.04
C GLN A 38 50.24 26.53 -44.85
N ASP A 39 50.58 26.95 -43.62
CA ASP A 39 51.89 27.34 -43.05
C ASP A 39 51.92 27.15 -41.50
N LYS A 40 53.07 26.65 -40.98
CA LYS A 40 53.78 26.84 -39.67
C LYS A 40 53.07 27.46 -38.44
N PHE A 41 53.41 27.19 -37.16
CA PHE A 41 54.24 26.22 -36.38
C PHE A 41 54.19 26.66 -34.87
N SER A 42 54.61 25.94 -33.81
CA SER A 42 54.81 24.49 -33.57
C SER A 42 55.16 24.16 -32.08
N THR A 43 54.34 23.31 -31.43
CA THR A 43 54.79 22.17 -30.59
C THR A 43 55.34 22.39 -29.16
N ILE A 44 55.25 21.31 -28.35
CA ILE A 44 55.58 21.14 -26.91
C ILE A 44 57.00 20.54 -26.75
N VAL A 45 57.69 20.76 -25.61
CA VAL A 45 58.47 19.75 -24.80
C VAL A 45 59.32 20.40 -23.68
N MET A 46 59.63 19.61 -22.64
CA MET A 46 60.47 19.90 -21.44
C MET A 46 61.91 20.36 -21.80
N GLN A 47 62.74 21.00 -20.96
CA GLN A 47 63.24 20.53 -19.65
C GLN A 47 64.04 21.63 -18.86
N LEU A 48 64.19 21.41 -17.55
CA LEU A 48 65.33 21.81 -16.67
C LEU A 48 65.86 23.27 -16.57
N SER A 49 65.49 23.91 -15.45
CA SER A 49 66.42 24.46 -14.43
C SER A 49 67.06 25.87 -14.52
N VAL A 50 67.26 26.42 -13.30
CA VAL A 50 68.15 27.51 -12.84
C VAL A 50 67.69 28.98 -12.99
N TYR A 51 67.36 29.55 -11.82
CA TYR A 51 67.50 30.95 -11.37
C TYR A 51 68.44 31.90 -12.16
N LEU A 52 68.06 33.18 -12.26
CA LEU A 52 68.68 34.31 -11.51
C LEU A 52 68.03 35.67 -11.88
N MET A 53 67.97 36.59 -10.89
CA MET A 53 68.06 38.08 -10.92
C MET A 53 67.49 38.95 -12.08
N TYR A 54 67.13 40.23 -11.92
CA TYR A 54 66.55 41.10 -10.86
C TYR A 54 66.52 42.55 -11.46
N PHE A 55 65.44 43.34 -11.27
CA PHE A 55 65.30 44.76 -11.71
C PHE A 55 65.33 45.04 -13.24
N SER A 56 64.71 46.10 -13.82
CA SER A 56 63.63 47.03 -13.40
C SER A 56 63.11 47.91 -14.58
N SER A 57 62.22 48.88 -14.27
CA SER A 57 61.93 50.17 -14.97
C SER A 57 61.13 50.25 -16.29
N SER A 58 59.80 50.42 -16.15
CA SER A 58 58.98 51.61 -16.55
C SER A 58 59.05 52.28 -17.95
N CYS A 59 57.84 52.40 -18.57
CA CYS A 59 57.27 53.53 -19.37
C CYS A 59 57.98 53.98 -20.68
N SER A 60 57.27 54.36 -21.76
CA SER A 60 56.18 55.36 -21.84
C SER A 60 55.28 55.30 -23.12
N GLU A 61 54.04 55.82 -23.03
CA GLU A 61 53.27 56.66 -24.00
C GLU A 61 53.09 56.28 -25.51
N ASN A 62 52.07 56.71 -26.29
CA ASN A 62 50.85 57.53 -26.07
C ASN A 62 49.74 57.22 -27.13
N ARG A 63 48.43 57.34 -26.77
CA ARG A 63 47.22 57.58 -27.65
C ARG A 63 46.91 56.62 -28.83
N SER A 64 45.67 56.46 -29.33
CA SER A 64 44.31 56.73 -28.82
C SER A 64 43.24 56.21 -29.80
N HIS A 65 42.13 55.60 -29.32
CA HIS A 65 40.72 55.86 -29.72
C HIS A 65 39.74 54.93 -28.95
N ARG A 66 38.41 55.14 -29.09
CA ARG A 66 37.33 54.57 -28.22
C ARG A 66 36.43 53.53 -28.93
N LYS A 67 35.60 52.86 -28.10
CA LYS A 67 34.35 52.10 -28.42
C LYS A 67 34.55 50.67 -28.98
N LEU A 68 33.70 49.68 -28.65
CA LEU A 68 32.70 49.54 -27.57
C LEU A 68 32.44 48.03 -27.36
N TRP A 69 32.27 47.55 -26.14
CA TRP A 69 31.56 46.31 -25.84
C TRP A 69 30.63 46.52 -24.65
N VAL A 70 29.51 45.80 -24.64
CA VAL A 70 28.32 46.11 -23.83
C VAL A 70 28.02 44.94 -22.89
N ALA A 71 27.79 45.23 -21.62
CA ALA A 71 27.29 44.27 -20.64
C ALA A 71 25.75 44.14 -20.70
N PRO A 72 25.15 43.00 -20.31
CA PRO A 72 23.70 42.86 -20.21
C PRO A 72 23.07 43.83 -19.17
N PRO A 73 21.76 44.09 -19.25
CA PRO A 73 21.06 44.95 -18.29
C PRO A 73 20.91 44.32 -16.90
N ASP A 74 20.35 45.10 -15.98
CA ASP A 74 19.92 44.74 -14.62
C ASP A 74 21.00 44.64 -13.51
N THR A 75 22.19 45.20 -13.74
CA THR A 75 23.03 45.68 -12.62
C THR A 75 22.46 46.95 -12.00
N LEU A 76 21.88 46.84 -10.80
CA LEU A 76 21.49 47.99 -9.97
C LEU A 76 22.73 48.84 -9.63
N SER A 77 22.70 50.12 -10.00
CA SER A 77 23.77 51.08 -9.68
C SER A 77 23.37 51.90 -8.46
N TYR A 78 23.87 51.50 -7.30
CA TYR A 78 23.69 52.23 -6.04
C TYR A 78 24.64 53.44 -6.00
N PHE A 79 24.11 54.61 -5.67
CA PHE A 79 24.90 55.83 -5.48
C PHE A 79 24.44 56.51 -4.19
N LEU A 80 25.28 56.57 -3.16
CA LEU A 80 25.03 57.44 -2.00
C LEU A 80 25.29 58.90 -2.37
N PHE A 81 24.49 59.80 -1.81
CA PHE A 81 24.73 61.24 -1.85
C PHE A 81 24.60 61.80 -0.43
N LEU A 82 25.50 62.70 -0.06
CA LEU A 82 25.56 63.32 1.26
C LEU A 82 25.24 64.80 1.11
N SER A 83 24.33 65.34 1.92
CA SER A 83 23.92 66.76 1.82
C SER A 83 24.95 67.75 2.38
N ASN A 84 25.99 67.22 3.05
CA ASN A 84 27.21 67.93 3.41
C ASN A 84 28.35 67.27 2.63
N GLU A 85 29.22 68.05 1.99
CA GLU A 85 30.25 67.56 1.07
C GLU A 85 31.38 66.82 1.79
N ILE A 86 31.17 65.55 2.12
CA ILE A 86 32.19 64.61 2.61
C ILE A 86 32.64 63.75 1.43
N ASP A 87 33.88 63.94 1.00
CA ASP A 87 34.47 63.21 -0.13
C ASP A 87 34.84 61.77 0.25
N MET A 88 33.96 60.83 -0.09
CA MET A 88 34.18 59.39 0.13
C MET A 88 35.34 58.80 -0.69
N THR A 89 35.98 59.55 -1.61
CA THR A 89 37.15 59.07 -2.35
C THR A 89 38.48 59.23 -1.60
N HIS A 90 38.49 59.98 -0.49
CA HIS A 90 39.72 60.29 0.27
C HIS A 90 39.73 59.83 1.75
N ASP A 91 38.59 59.43 2.34
CA ASP A 91 38.57 58.83 3.70
C ASP A 91 38.37 57.31 3.64
N GLY A 92 39.48 56.55 3.66
CA GLY A 92 39.50 55.09 3.55
C GLY A 92 38.77 54.31 4.66
N ARG A 93 38.20 55.00 5.65
CA ARG A 93 37.28 54.41 6.64
C ARG A 93 35.89 54.12 6.07
N LEU A 94 35.46 54.87 5.04
CA LEU A 94 34.15 54.75 4.41
C LEU A 94 34.20 53.75 3.27
N ASN A 95 33.51 52.62 3.43
CA ASN A 95 33.55 51.51 2.47
C ASN A 95 32.12 51.08 2.10
N LEU A 96 31.82 51.00 0.80
CA LEU A 96 30.56 50.45 0.29
C LEU A 96 30.77 48.98 -0.10
N LEU A 97 29.99 48.08 0.48
CA LEU A 97 30.02 46.64 0.20
C LEU A 97 29.24 46.31 -1.10
N GLN A 98 29.49 45.13 -1.68
CA GLN A 98 28.91 44.72 -2.97
C GLN A 98 27.39 44.55 -2.97
N ASP A 99 26.77 44.46 -1.80
CA ASP A 99 25.32 44.42 -1.59
C ASP A 99 24.66 45.82 -1.49
N GLY A 100 25.47 46.89 -1.51
CA GLY A 100 25.04 48.28 -1.31
C GLY A 100 25.13 48.78 0.14
N THR A 101 25.63 47.97 1.09
CA THR A 101 25.76 48.37 2.50
C THR A 101 26.92 49.36 2.70
N LEU A 102 26.66 50.51 3.33
CA LEU A 102 27.69 51.45 3.76
C LEU A 102 28.25 51.06 5.13
N MET A 103 29.55 50.77 5.18
CA MET A 103 30.33 50.52 6.38
C MET A 103 31.20 51.74 6.70
N ILE A 104 31.13 52.22 7.94
CA ILE A 104 32.02 53.26 8.47
C ILE A 104 32.93 52.62 9.53
N GLN A 105 34.22 52.57 9.27
CA GLN A 105 35.23 52.07 10.22
C GLN A 105 35.70 53.22 11.13
N ASP A 106 36.05 52.90 12.39
CA ASP A 106 36.47 53.87 13.41
C ASP A 106 35.62 55.15 13.43
N THR A 107 34.32 55.01 13.68
CA THR A 107 33.35 56.12 13.65
C THR A 107 33.72 57.22 14.66
N ARG A 108 33.81 58.45 14.17
CA ARG A 108 34.18 59.67 14.92
C ARG A 108 32.98 60.59 15.08
N GLU A 109 33.08 61.57 15.98
CA GLU A 109 32.06 62.61 16.12
C GLU A 109 31.85 63.43 14.84
N SER A 110 32.89 63.54 14.00
CA SER A 110 32.83 64.14 12.66
C SER A 110 31.87 63.45 11.69
N ASP A 111 31.58 62.17 11.90
CA ASP A 111 30.80 61.35 10.96
C ASP A 111 29.28 61.45 11.24
N LYS A 112 28.91 62.20 12.29
CA LYS A 112 27.54 62.56 12.66
C LYS A 112 26.88 63.39 11.54
N GLY A 113 25.90 62.78 10.87
CA GLY A 113 25.25 63.40 9.70
C GLY A 113 23.92 62.75 9.37
N ILE A 114 23.35 63.15 8.24
CA ILE A 114 22.13 62.55 7.68
C ILE A 114 22.54 61.79 6.42
N TYR A 115 22.15 60.52 6.36
CA TYR A 115 22.49 59.57 5.31
C TYR A 115 21.22 59.16 4.57
N GLN A 116 21.29 59.06 3.25
CA GLN A 116 20.20 58.60 2.39
C GLN A 116 20.74 57.68 1.30
N CYS A 117 20.17 56.49 1.13
CA CYS A 117 20.54 55.58 0.06
C CYS A 117 19.70 55.90 -1.18
N MET A 118 20.33 55.86 -2.36
CA MET A 118 19.66 56.00 -3.65
C MET A 118 20.07 54.86 -4.59
N ALA A 119 19.07 54.20 -5.17
CA ALA A 119 19.23 53.23 -6.23
C ALA A 119 18.87 53.89 -7.57
N LYS A 120 19.73 53.75 -8.58
CA LYS A 120 19.49 54.28 -9.93
C LYS A 120 19.61 53.17 -10.97
N ASN A 121 18.70 53.18 -11.92
CA ASN A 121 18.80 52.41 -13.16
C ASN A 121 18.41 53.28 -14.37
N ILE A 122 18.28 52.68 -15.55
CA ILE A 122 17.92 53.40 -16.79
C ILE A 122 16.46 53.88 -16.85
N ALA A 123 15.60 53.43 -15.93
CA ALA A 123 14.19 53.79 -15.87
C ALA A 123 13.88 54.85 -14.80
N GLY A 124 14.75 55.04 -13.80
CA GLY A 124 14.56 56.09 -12.78
C GLY A 124 15.52 56.02 -11.60
N GLU A 125 15.22 56.85 -10.60
CA GLU A 125 15.89 56.92 -9.29
C GLU A 125 14.87 56.67 -8.19
N ALA A 126 15.26 55.89 -7.17
CA ALA A 126 14.50 55.71 -5.94
C ALA A 126 15.39 56.02 -4.74
N LYS A 127 14.87 56.78 -3.76
CA LYS A 127 15.57 57.21 -2.55
C LYS A 127 14.90 56.66 -1.30
N THR A 128 15.68 56.30 -0.30
CA THR A 128 15.17 55.92 1.03
C THR A 128 14.69 57.14 1.82
N GLN A 129 14.04 56.89 2.96
CA GLN A 129 13.97 57.90 4.02
C GLN A 129 15.39 58.28 4.50
N GLU A 130 15.50 59.48 5.09
CA GLU A 130 16.73 59.97 5.72
C GLU A 130 17.02 59.26 7.05
N VAL A 131 18.29 58.95 7.29
CA VAL A 131 18.78 58.26 8.50
C VAL A 131 19.80 59.15 9.22
N VAL A 132 19.48 59.59 10.43
CA VAL A 132 20.35 60.48 11.23
C VAL A 132 21.35 59.65 12.05
N LEU A 133 22.61 59.62 11.63
CA LEU A 133 23.69 59.00 12.42
C LEU A 133 24.03 59.91 13.61
N ARG A 134 23.82 59.39 14.82
CA ARG A 134 24.08 60.10 16.08
C ARG A 134 25.27 59.45 16.78
N TYR A 135 26.40 60.15 16.79
CA TYR A 135 27.54 59.78 17.63
C TYR A 135 27.10 59.78 19.10
N SER A 136 27.26 58.65 19.79
CA SER A 136 26.91 58.49 21.21
C SER A 136 28.02 57.72 21.93
N GLY A 137 28.95 58.46 22.55
CA GLY A 137 30.03 57.89 23.37
C GLY A 137 29.57 57.32 24.71
N ASN A 138 28.31 56.91 24.83
CA ASN A 138 27.75 56.35 26.06
C ASN A 138 28.14 54.87 26.19
N PRO A 139 28.65 54.43 27.34
CA PRO A 139 28.86 53.01 27.59
C PRO A 139 27.57 52.20 27.45
N SER A 140 27.67 51.01 26.89
CA SER A 140 26.54 50.09 26.67
C SER A 140 26.96 48.65 26.86
N LYS A 141 26.21 47.92 27.70
CA LYS A 141 26.40 46.49 27.95
C LYS A 141 26.22 45.65 26.68
N PRO A 142 26.82 44.44 26.62
CA PRO A 142 26.72 43.62 25.43
C PRO A 142 25.28 43.20 25.13
N SER A 143 24.94 43.08 23.85
CA SER A 143 23.72 42.45 23.35
C SER A 143 24.04 41.52 22.17
N PHE A 144 23.26 40.46 22.00
CA PHE A 144 23.34 39.60 20.82
C PHE A 144 22.65 40.27 19.63
N VAL A 145 23.36 40.32 18.50
CA VAL A 145 22.83 40.66 17.17
C VAL A 145 22.44 39.38 16.44
N ILE A 146 23.25 38.32 16.58
CA ILE A 146 22.98 36.96 16.06
C ILE A 146 23.29 35.98 17.20
N GLN A 147 22.32 35.14 17.56
CA GLN A 147 22.52 34.06 18.55
C GLN A 147 22.88 32.74 17.85
N PRO A 148 23.73 31.91 18.48
CA PRO A 148 24.10 30.61 17.92
C PRO A 148 22.92 29.65 17.90
N GLN A 149 22.71 29.02 16.75
CA GLN A 149 21.71 27.98 16.55
C GLN A 149 22.36 26.59 16.58
N SER A 150 21.59 25.56 16.94
CA SER A 150 22.10 24.18 16.88
C SER A 150 22.25 23.74 15.43
N THR A 151 23.25 22.91 15.13
CA THR A 151 23.65 22.57 13.74
C THR A 151 24.06 21.10 13.65
N GLU A 152 23.79 20.48 12.51
CA GLU A 152 24.22 19.11 12.18
C GLU A 152 25.31 19.18 11.11
N VAL A 153 26.33 18.31 11.21
CA VAL A 153 27.47 18.29 10.29
C VAL A 153 28.01 16.87 10.08
N LEU A 154 28.52 16.58 8.88
CA LEU A 154 29.16 15.30 8.58
C LEU A 154 30.62 15.28 9.08
N VAL A 155 31.08 14.10 9.54
CA VAL A 155 32.49 13.88 9.90
C VAL A 155 33.42 14.33 8.75
N GLY A 156 34.43 15.13 9.10
CA GLY A 156 35.42 15.68 8.16
C GLY A 156 35.01 16.97 7.44
N GLN A 157 33.75 17.40 7.53
CA GLN A 157 33.35 18.74 7.08
C GLN A 157 33.78 19.82 8.09
N SER A 158 33.50 21.08 7.78
CA SER A 158 33.78 22.23 8.66
C SER A 158 32.51 23.05 8.85
N VAL A 159 32.34 23.64 10.03
CA VAL A 159 31.09 24.32 10.45
C VAL A 159 31.40 25.65 11.13
N THR A 160 30.52 26.64 10.98
CA THR A 160 30.54 27.88 11.77
C THR A 160 29.31 27.93 12.65
N LEU A 161 29.50 28.05 13.97
CA LEU A 161 28.43 28.42 14.89
C LEU A 161 28.42 29.94 15.03
N GLU A 162 27.45 30.62 14.42
CA GLU A 162 27.41 32.10 14.39
C GLU A 162 27.14 32.72 15.77
N CYS A 163 27.83 33.81 16.11
CA CYS A 163 27.55 34.58 17.33
C CYS A 163 27.96 36.05 17.15
N GLY A 164 27.03 36.85 16.64
CA GLY A 164 27.21 38.30 16.46
C GLY A 164 26.82 39.07 17.71
N VAL A 165 27.68 39.98 18.18
CA VAL A 165 27.45 40.80 19.39
C VAL A 165 27.76 42.28 19.17
N SER A 166 27.07 43.14 19.93
CA SER A 166 27.24 44.59 19.93
C SER A 166 27.35 45.15 21.36
N GLY A 167 28.04 46.27 21.53
CA GLY A 167 28.19 46.98 22.80
C GLY A 167 29.36 47.97 22.74
N HIS A 168 29.47 48.87 23.71
CA HIS A 168 30.55 49.86 23.79
C HIS A 168 31.09 50.00 25.23
N PRO A 169 32.38 49.75 25.51
CA PRO A 169 33.43 49.31 24.58
C PRO A 169 33.13 47.95 23.92
N THR A 170 33.77 47.65 22.80
CA THR A 170 33.51 46.43 22.00
C THR A 170 33.58 45.16 22.85
N PRO A 171 32.53 44.32 22.91
CA PRO A 171 32.52 43.12 23.73
C PRO A 171 33.56 42.09 23.27
N ARG A 172 34.37 41.58 24.20
CA ARG A 172 35.23 40.43 23.96
C ARG A 172 34.39 39.16 23.95
N VAL A 173 34.36 38.46 22.81
CA VAL A 173 33.73 37.14 22.67
C VAL A 173 34.70 36.04 23.13
N VAL A 174 34.17 35.04 23.83
CA VAL A 174 34.85 33.81 24.21
C VAL A 174 33.86 32.66 24.03
N TRP A 175 34.29 31.59 23.36
CA TRP A 175 33.52 30.35 23.27
C TRP A 175 33.99 29.34 24.33
N MET A 176 33.04 28.67 24.97
CA MET A 176 33.24 27.69 26.03
C MET A 176 32.50 26.39 25.77
N LEU A 177 33.10 25.28 26.24
CA LEU A 177 32.44 23.98 26.33
C LEU A 177 31.55 23.90 27.58
N ARG A 178 30.64 22.91 27.61
CA ARG A 178 29.77 22.60 28.76
C ARG A 178 30.52 22.40 30.10
N SER A 179 31.82 22.11 30.09
CA SER A 179 32.69 22.03 31.27
C SER A 179 33.00 23.40 31.92
N GLY A 180 32.60 24.52 31.31
CA GLY A 180 33.03 25.87 31.70
C GLY A 180 34.46 26.21 31.24
N SER A 181 35.09 25.36 30.44
CA SER A 181 36.43 25.58 29.90
C SER A 181 36.35 26.44 28.63
N PRO A 182 37.18 27.50 28.48
CA PRO A 182 37.33 28.19 27.20
C PRO A 182 37.95 27.24 26.18
N LEU A 183 37.49 27.34 24.93
CA LEU A 183 38.09 26.58 23.83
C LEU A 183 39.50 27.08 23.54
N PRO A 184 40.46 26.20 23.20
CA PRO A 184 41.73 26.60 22.61
C PRO A 184 41.44 27.35 21.31
N GLN A 185 42.10 28.49 21.09
CA GLN A 185 42.12 29.12 19.77
C GLN A 185 43.31 28.54 19.01
N ASP A 186 43.04 27.60 18.10
CA ASP A 186 44.05 26.81 17.38
C ASP A 186 43.70 26.69 15.88
N ALA A 187 44.46 25.87 15.16
CA ALA A 187 44.28 25.68 13.72
C ALA A 187 42.97 24.96 13.31
N ARG A 188 42.21 24.37 14.25
CA ARG A 188 40.85 23.86 14.02
C ARG A 188 39.78 24.80 14.56
N PHE A 189 40.01 25.40 15.73
CA PHE A 189 39.04 26.26 16.43
C PHE A 189 39.41 27.74 16.29
N THR A 190 38.75 28.44 15.37
CA THR A 190 38.99 29.86 15.11
C THR A 190 37.74 30.69 15.38
N ILE A 191 37.86 31.75 16.18
CA ILE A 191 36.79 32.75 16.33
C ILE A 191 36.88 33.73 15.16
N THR A 192 35.77 33.94 14.46
CA THR A 192 35.66 34.84 13.30
C THR A 192 35.64 36.31 13.72
N SER A 193 35.83 37.22 12.78
CA SER A 193 35.64 38.66 13.00
C SER A 193 34.19 39.05 13.35
N SER A 194 33.21 38.21 13.05
CA SER A 194 31.81 38.38 13.49
C SER A 194 31.55 37.89 14.92
N GLY A 195 32.47 37.12 15.52
CA GLY A 195 32.32 36.47 16.83
C GLY A 195 31.84 35.01 16.79
N GLY A 196 31.52 34.47 15.61
CA GLY A 196 31.20 33.05 15.42
C GLY A 196 32.40 32.13 15.66
N LEU A 197 32.14 30.86 15.95
CA LEU A 197 33.15 29.81 16.11
C LEU A 197 33.21 28.94 14.85
N PHE A 198 34.29 29.04 14.09
CA PHE A 198 34.63 28.11 13.03
C PHE A 198 35.35 26.88 13.60
N ILE A 199 34.87 25.70 13.23
CA ILE A 199 35.43 24.39 13.59
C ILE A 199 35.80 23.66 12.30
N GLN A 200 37.10 23.49 12.06
CA GLN A 200 37.61 22.81 10.87
C GLN A 200 37.77 21.29 11.10
N ASN A 201 37.37 20.49 10.11
CA ASN A 201 37.54 19.04 10.07
C ASN A 201 36.92 18.34 11.31
N VAL A 202 35.59 18.44 11.43
CA VAL A 202 34.80 18.02 12.59
C VAL A 202 34.85 16.50 12.81
N THR A 203 34.99 16.11 14.08
CA THR A 203 35.04 14.73 14.56
C THR A 203 33.92 14.47 15.58
N PHE A 204 33.60 13.20 15.88
CA PHE A 204 32.64 12.87 16.93
C PHE A 204 33.04 13.40 18.33
N SER A 205 34.33 13.60 18.59
CA SER A 205 34.82 14.26 19.81
C SER A 205 34.49 15.75 19.91
N ASP A 206 34.15 16.40 18.79
CA ASP A 206 33.70 17.79 18.76
C ASP A 206 32.15 17.90 18.90
N GLN A 207 31.42 16.79 19.01
CA GLN A 207 29.98 16.78 19.29
C GLN A 207 29.70 17.27 20.72
N GLY A 208 28.81 18.26 20.88
CA GLY A 208 28.45 18.75 22.20
C GLY A 208 27.74 20.09 22.22
N GLN A 209 27.56 20.62 23.44
CA GLN A 209 26.99 21.94 23.67
C GLN A 209 28.11 22.99 23.76
N TYR A 210 28.03 23.98 22.88
CA TYR A 210 28.92 25.13 22.77
C TYR A 210 28.22 26.38 23.31
N SER A 211 28.95 27.21 24.04
CA SER A 211 28.46 28.45 24.65
C SER A 211 29.24 29.64 24.13
N CYS A 212 28.55 30.59 23.52
CA CYS A 212 29.12 31.90 23.19
C CYS A 212 28.86 32.86 24.36
N ASN A 213 29.94 33.43 24.90
CA ASN A 213 29.89 34.42 25.97
C ASN A 213 30.58 35.71 25.52
N ALA A 214 29.96 36.86 25.77
CA ALA A 214 30.54 38.16 25.41
C ALA A 214 30.50 39.14 26.59
N SER A 215 31.57 39.91 26.77
CA SER A 215 31.73 40.81 27.93
C SER A 215 32.46 42.11 27.60
N ASN A 216 32.02 43.22 28.19
CA ASN A 216 32.76 44.49 28.25
C ASN A 216 32.70 45.07 29.69
N SER A 217 33.09 46.33 29.89
CA SER A 217 33.05 46.99 31.21
C SER A 217 31.65 47.12 31.81
N GLU A 218 30.61 47.11 30.97
CA GLU A 218 29.22 47.40 31.36
C GLU A 218 28.38 46.12 31.56
N GLY A 219 28.94 44.93 31.31
CA GLY A 219 28.29 43.65 31.60
C GLY A 219 28.74 42.48 30.74
N SER A 220 28.00 41.37 30.83
CA SER A 220 28.21 40.17 30.02
C SER A 220 26.89 39.47 29.64
N ILE A 221 26.94 38.66 28.59
CA ILE A 221 25.84 37.87 28.03
C ILE A 221 26.31 36.46 27.62
N GLN A 222 25.36 35.52 27.50
CA GLN A 222 25.62 34.12 27.18
C GLN A 222 24.49 33.51 26.33
N ALA A 223 24.83 32.69 25.35
CA ALA A 223 23.89 31.90 24.53
C ALA A 223 24.53 30.56 24.11
N THR A 224 23.73 29.51 23.90
CA THR A 224 24.24 28.14 23.69
C THR A 224 23.62 27.45 22.47
N ALA A 225 24.43 26.68 21.74
CA ALA A 225 24.02 25.81 20.64
C ALA A 225 24.58 24.40 20.82
N ASN A 226 23.90 23.41 20.22
CA ASN A 226 24.41 22.04 20.13
C ASN A 226 24.96 21.77 18.72
N LEU A 227 26.15 21.19 18.63
CA LEU A 227 26.66 20.58 17.40
C LEU A 227 26.40 19.07 17.45
N LEU A 228 25.71 18.54 16.44
CA LEU A 228 25.49 17.10 16.23
C LEU A 228 26.35 16.62 15.07
N VAL A 229 27.02 15.47 15.22
CA VAL A 229 27.92 14.91 14.21
C VAL A 229 27.33 13.63 13.64
N GLN A 230 27.37 13.50 12.32
CA GLN A 230 26.79 12.39 11.54
C GLN A 230 27.84 11.74 10.64
N ASP A 231 27.69 10.45 10.33
CA ASP A 231 28.60 9.75 9.40
C ASP A 231 27.83 8.84 8.43
N THR A 232 28.30 8.85 7.18
CA THR A 232 27.80 8.00 6.09
C THR A 232 28.02 6.52 6.38
N PRO A 233 27.16 5.60 5.86
CA PRO A 233 27.37 4.17 6.03
C PRO A 233 28.72 3.69 5.45
N ARG A 234 29.42 2.83 6.20
CA ARG A 234 30.68 2.18 5.80
C ARG A 234 30.58 0.68 6.10
N PHE A 235 30.91 -0.19 5.14
CA PHE A 235 30.90 -1.63 5.40
C PHE A 235 32.09 -2.05 6.27
N LEU A 236 31.79 -2.61 7.45
CA LEU A 236 32.76 -3.26 8.34
C LEU A 236 33.09 -4.68 7.87
N VAL A 237 32.10 -5.38 7.32
CA VAL A 237 32.26 -6.70 6.70
C VAL A 237 31.61 -6.64 5.33
N ILE A 238 32.39 -6.97 4.31
CA ILE A 238 31.99 -7.05 2.90
C ILE A 238 31.88 -8.54 2.56
N PRO A 239 30.76 -9.00 1.97
CA PRO A 239 30.61 -10.38 1.54
C PRO A 239 31.60 -10.72 0.41
N THR A 240 31.96 -12.00 0.29
CA THR A 240 32.91 -12.52 -0.71
C THR A 240 32.32 -13.68 -1.48
N ASP A 241 32.69 -13.82 -2.76
CA ASP A 241 32.14 -14.81 -3.68
C ASP A 241 32.26 -16.24 -3.13
N GLN A 242 31.20 -17.03 -3.28
CA GLN A 242 31.13 -18.41 -2.76
C GLN A 242 30.84 -19.42 -3.87
N SER A 243 31.45 -20.60 -3.75
CA SER A 243 31.17 -21.77 -4.60
C SER A 243 30.71 -22.92 -3.73
N VAL A 244 29.47 -23.38 -3.94
CA VAL A 244 28.77 -24.27 -3.00
C VAL A 244 28.14 -25.45 -3.74
N THR A 245 28.13 -26.63 -3.14
CA THR A 245 27.53 -27.81 -3.77
C THR A 245 26.01 -27.80 -3.53
N GLU A 246 25.24 -28.19 -4.54
CA GLU A 246 23.78 -28.23 -4.49
C GLU A 246 23.26 -28.97 -3.24
N GLY A 247 22.24 -28.42 -2.59
CA GLY A 247 21.67 -28.91 -1.32
C GLY A 247 22.55 -28.67 -0.08
N GLN A 248 23.65 -27.93 -0.16
CA GLN A 248 24.34 -27.36 1.02
C GLN A 248 23.71 -26.00 1.39
N SER A 249 24.30 -25.30 2.36
CA SER A 249 23.89 -23.93 2.76
C SER A 249 25.07 -22.97 2.64
N VAL A 250 24.81 -21.68 2.45
CA VAL A 250 25.81 -20.62 2.32
C VAL A 250 25.43 -19.40 3.15
N ASP A 251 26.43 -18.76 3.76
CA ASP A 251 26.29 -17.50 4.49
C ASP A 251 27.16 -16.43 3.81
N PHE A 252 26.55 -15.31 3.44
CA PHE A 252 27.23 -14.09 2.99
C PHE A 252 27.18 -13.05 4.12
N PRO A 253 28.24 -12.91 4.93
CA PRO A 253 28.27 -11.95 6.02
C PRO A 253 28.39 -10.52 5.47
N CYS A 254 27.54 -9.63 5.95
CA CYS A 254 27.58 -8.21 5.61
C CYS A 254 27.13 -7.38 6.83
N SER A 255 27.91 -6.35 7.18
CA SER A 255 27.60 -5.46 8.30
C SER A 255 28.26 -4.10 8.09
N ALA A 256 27.63 -3.03 8.57
CA ALA A 256 28.10 -1.67 8.36
C ALA A 256 27.99 -0.80 9.62
N GLU A 257 28.91 0.16 9.73
CA GLU A 257 28.89 1.26 10.69
C GLU A 257 28.36 2.54 10.03
N GLY A 258 28.08 3.55 10.85
CA GLY A 258 27.54 4.85 10.43
C GLY A 258 26.71 5.46 11.56
N HIS A 259 26.41 6.75 11.47
CA HIS A 259 25.62 7.46 12.49
C HIS A 259 24.60 8.39 11.82
N PRO A 260 23.29 8.07 11.86
CA PRO A 260 22.66 6.90 12.50
C PRO A 260 23.09 5.53 11.91
N LEU A 261 23.02 4.48 12.75
CA LEU A 261 23.46 3.12 12.39
C LEU A 261 22.67 2.60 11.16
N PRO A 262 23.36 2.11 10.11
CA PRO A 262 22.69 1.67 8.90
C PRO A 262 21.96 0.33 9.09
N VAL A 263 20.83 0.19 8.41
CA VAL A 263 20.13 -1.09 8.23
C VAL A 263 20.78 -1.84 7.08
N ILE A 264 20.99 -3.16 7.25
CA ILE A 264 21.45 -4.05 6.18
C ILE A 264 20.24 -4.65 5.46
N ALA A 265 20.20 -4.46 4.15
CA ALA A 265 19.23 -5.07 3.23
C ALA A 265 19.95 -5.82 2.11
N TRP A 266 19.24 -6.69 1.39
CA TRP A 266 19.81 -7.55 0.35
C TRP A 266 18.91 -7.62 -0.88
N THR A 267 19.52 -7.64 -2.06
CA THR A 267 18.86 -7.85 -3.37
C THR A 267 19.51 -9.00 -4.14
N ARG A 268 18.82 -9.52 -5.15
CA ARG A 268 19.31 -10.53 -6.10
C ARG A 268 19.03 -10.09 -7.52
N ALA A 269 20.07 -10.05 -8.37
CA ALA A 269 19.98 -9.59 -9.77
C ALA A 269 19.26 -8.23 -9.97
N GLY A 270 19.39 -7.32 -9.00
CA GLY A 270 18.72 -6.00 -8.99
C GLY A 270 17.26 -5.99 -8.51
N GLY A 271 16.67 -7.16 -8.21
CA GLY A 271 15.34 -7.29 -7.61
C GLY A 271 15.38 -7.70 -6.13
N PRO A 272 14.22 -7.82 -5.45
CA PRO A 272 14.16 -8.34 -4.08
C PRO A 272 14.68 -9.79 -4.00
N LEU A 273 15.06 -10.23 -2.80
CA LEU A 273 15.29 -11.65 -2.54
C LEU A 273 14.01 -12.47 -2.81
N PRO A 274 14.11 -13.75 -3.22
CA PRO A 274 12.96 -14.64 -3.28
C PRO A 274 12.28 -14.76 -1.91
N SER A 275 10.96 -14.60 -1.87
CA SER A 275 10.14 -14.76 -0.65
C SER A 275 9.93 -16.24 -0.27
N ASP A 276 11.02 -17.02 -0.20
CA ASP A 276 11.01 -18.43 0.21
C ASP A 276 11.62 -18.61 1.62
N ARG A 277 11.43 -19.80 2.21
CA ARG A 277 12.03 -20.14 3.52
C ARG A 277 13.54 -20.45 3.45
N ARG A 278 14.17 -20.32 2.28
CA ARG A 278 15.57 -20.68 2.06
C ARG A 278 16.48 -19.48 2.17
N HIS A 279 16.05 -18.33 1.63
CA HIS A 279 16.71 -17.05 1.78
C HIS A 279 16.30 -16.38 3.08
N SER A 280 17.27 -16.00 3.92
CA SER A 280 17.01 -15.32 5.19
C SER A 280 18.12 -14.33 5.52
N VAL A 281 17.76 -13.12 5.94
CA VAL A 281 18.74 -12.15 6.46
C VAL A 281 18.73 -12.26 7.98
N LEU A 282 19.86 -12.66 8.56
CA LEU A 282 20.04 -12.81 10.00
C LEU A 282 20.14 -11.44 10.67
N SER A 283 19.91 -11.38 11.99
CA SER A 283 20.01 -10.14 12.78
C SER A 283 21.40 -9.49 12.78
N THR A 284 22.41 -10.17 12.24
CA THR A 284 23.78 -9.68 12.00
C THR A 284 23.96 -8.98 10.64
N GLY A 285 22.92 -8.92 9.80
CA GLY A 285 23.00 -8.47 8.40
C GLY A 285 23.50 -9.53 7.42
N THR A 286 23.84 -10.74 7.91
CA THR A 286 24.29 -11.88 7.08
C THR A 286 23.13 -12.47 6.28
N LEU A 287 23.27 -12.58 4.96
CA LEU A 287 22.34 -13.35 4.12
C LEU A 287 22.71 -14.83 4.18
N ARG A 288 21.80 -15.65 4.69
CA ARG A 288 21.87 -17.11 4.68
C ARG A 288 20.94 -17.67 3.61
N VAL A 289 21.47 -18.54 2.75
CA VAL A 289 20.68 -19.35 1.80
C VAL A 289 20.87 -20.82 2.14
N VAL A 290 19.80 -21.49 2.59
CA VAL A 290 19.82 -22.94 2.91
C VAL A 290 19.26 -23.79 1.78
N GLN A 291 19.78 -25.00 1.61
CA GLN A 291 19.42 -25.89 0.48
C GLN A 291 19.57 -25.17 -0.87
N VAL A 292 20.78 -24.67 -1.12
CA VAL A 292 21.19 -23.97 -2.34
C VAL A 292 20.95 -24.86 -3.56
N ALA A 293 20.16 -24.40 -4.51
CA ALA A 293 19.83 -25.08 -5.75
C ALA A 293 20.48 -24.37 -6.95
N LEU A 294 20.61 -25.06 -8.09
CA LEU A 294 21.19 -24.51 -9.31
C LEU A 294 20.58 -23.17 -9.75
N HIS A 295 19.28 -22.95 -9.51
CA HIS A 295 18.60 -21.69 -9.85
C HIS A 295 18.92 -20.51 -8.93
N ASP A 296 19.56 -20.73 -7.78
CA ASP A 296 19.97 -19.65 -6.86
C ASP A 296 21.26 -18.96 -7.31
N GLN A 297 22.07 -19.61 -8.16
CA GLN A 297 23.28 -19.06 -8.77
C GLN A 297 23.02 -17.67 -9.38
N GLY A 298 23.91 -16.72 -9.13
CA GLY A 298 23.76 -15.35 -9.62
C GLY A 298 24.37 -14.28 -8.70
N PRO A 299 24.30 -13.01 -9.12
CA PRO A 299 24.74 -11.88 -8.32
C PRO A 299 23.69 -11.54 -7.24
N TYR A 300 24.17 -11.44 -6.01
CA TYR A 300 23.49 -10.84 -4.87
C TYR A 300 24.16 -9.50 -4.55
N GLU A 301 23.48 -8.61 -3.84
CA GLU A 301 24.04 -7.32 -3.45
C GLU A 301 23.54 -6.93 -2.05
N CYS A 302 24.49 -6.57 -1.19
CA CYS A 302 24.22 -6.08 0.16
C CYS A 302 24.15 -4.55 0.15
N HIS A 303 23.17 -3.97 0.84
CA HIS A 303 22.91 -2.54 0.93
C HIS A 303 22.96 -2.09 2.39
N ALA A 304 23.83 -1.13 2.71
CA ALA A 304 23.85 -0.43 3.99
C ALA A 304 23.12 0.91 3.84
N ILE A 305 21.99 1.04 4.52
CA ILE A 305 21.01 2.12 4.34
C ILE A 305 20.89 2.93 5.63
N SER A 306 21.20 4.23 5.59
CA SER A 306 20.85 5.18 6.65
C SER A 306 20.24 6.46 6.08
N VAL A 307 19.75 7.35 6.94
CA VAL A 307 19.24 8.67 6.54
C VAL A 307 20.33 9.58 5.92
N ILE A 308 21.60 9.23 6.09
CA ILE A 308 22.76 9.95 5.52
C ILE A 308 23.10 9.44 4.11
N GLY A 309 22.53 8.30 3.68
CA GLY A 309 22.67 7.76 2.34
C GLY A 309 22.74 6.23 2.29
N VAL A 310 23.05 5.71 1.10
CA VAL A 310 23.18 4.28 0.84
C VAL A 310 24.61 3.95 0.37
N ARG A 311 25.09 2.77 0.73
CA ARG A 311 26.22 2.08 0.08
C ARG A 311 25.81 0.67 -0.27
N SER A 312 26.34 0.14 -1.37
CA SER A 312 26.00 -1.20 -1.88
C SER A 312 27.27 -1.95 -2.29
N VAL A 313 27.32 -3.26 -2.05
CA VAL A 313 28.42 -4.15 -2.45
C VAL A 313 27.88 -5.45 -3.07
N PRO A 314 28.24 -5.78 -4.32
CA PRO A 314 27.81 -7.01 -4.97
C PRO A 314 28.66 -8.22 -4.53
N VAL A 315 28.10 -9.41 -4.65
CA VAL A 315 28.76 -10.70 -4.42
C VAL A 315 28.15 -11.79 -5.31
N GLN A 316 28.96 -12.73 -5.78
CA GLN A 316 28.52 -13.79 -6.69
C GLN A 316 28.41 -15.15 -5.97
N LEU A 317 27.27 -15.83 -6.14
CA LEU A 317 27.11 -17.24 -5.80
C LEU A 317 27.33 -18.11 -7.03
N TRP A 318 28.11 -19.19 -6.88
CA TRP A 318 28.28 -20.27 -7.86
C TRP A 318 27.79 -21.60 -7.26
N VAL A 319 27.08 -22.40 -8.05
CA VAL A 319 26.47 -23.66 -7.58
C VAL A 319 26.99 -24.85 -8.37
N THR A 320 27.55 -25.83 -7.68
CA THR A 320 28.10 -27.06 -8.26
C THR A 320 27.10 -28.22 -8.10
N PRO A 321 26.66 -28.87 -9.19
CA PRO A 321 25.78 -30.05 -9.10
C PRO A 321 26.46 -31.21 -8.37
N ARG A 322 25.70 -32.04 -7.64
CA ARG A 322 26.23 -33.29 -7.08
C ARG A 322 26.41 -34.35 -8.17
N GLY A 323 27.58 -35.01 -8.16
CA GLY A 323 27.84 -36.36 -8.69
C GLY A 323 27.26 -36.73 -10.07
N LYS A 324 28.08 -36.74 -11.12
CA LYS A 324 27.65 -37.23 -12.45
C LYS A 324 27.28 -38.72 -12.43
N SER A 325 25.99 -39.01 -12.60
CA SER A 325 25.45 -40.25 -13.19
C SER A 325 24.16 -39.85 -13.89
N LEU A 326 23.97 -40.31 -15.14
CA LEU A 326 22.90 -39.78 -15.98
C LEU A 326 21.63 -40.61 -15.83
N ILE A 327 20.67 -40.07 -15.08
CA ILE A 327 19.26 -40.50 -15.18
C ILE A 327 18.79 -40.36 -16.64
N PRO A 328 17.77 -41.13 -17.06
CA PRO A 328 17.29 -41.06 -18.43
C PRO A 328 16.70 -39.67 -18.75
N VAL A 329 17.11 -39.09 -19.88
CA VAL A 329 16.62 -37.83 -20.43
C VAL A 329 16.23 -38.07 -21.89
N PHE A 330 15.06 -37.59 -22.31
CA PHE A 330 14.63 -37.72 -23.70
C PHE A 330 15.51 -36.88 -24.64
N LEU A 331 16.06 -37.53 -25.66
CA LEU A 331 16.63 -36.86 -26.84
C LEU A 331 15.50 -36.39 -27.76
N HIS A 332 14.51 -37.26 -27.93
CA HIS A 332 13.27 -37.00 -28.65
C HIS A 332 12.13 -37.49 -27.76
N PRO A 333 11.50 -36.61 -26.95
CA PRO A 333 10.25 -36.94 -26.27
C PRO A 333 9.16 -37.09 -27.33
N PRO A 334 8.20 -38.02 -27.12
CA PRO A 334 7.06 -38.12 -28.02
C PRO A 334 6.23 -36.84 -27.98
N GLN A 335 5.79 -36.39 -29.15
CA GLN A 335 4.93 -35.22 -29.30
C GLN A 335 3.48 -35.66 -29.52
N ASP A 336 2.52 -34.77 -29.25
CA ASP A 336 1.11 -35.01 -29.52
C ASP A 336 0.90 -35.28 -31.02
N VAL A 337 0.20 -36.37 -31.35
CA VAL A 337 -0.06 -36.78 -32.73
C VAL A 337 -1.55 -36.63 -33.02
N VAL A 338 -1.83 -35.98 -34.13
CA VAL A 338 -3.17 -35.86 -34.71
C VAL A 338 -3.16 -36.68 -36.00
N ALA A 339 -3.99 -37.72 -36.06
CA ALA A 339 -3.99 -38.68 -37.17
C ALA A 339 -5.42 -39.10 -37.53
N GLU A 340 -5.64 -39.55 -38.77
CA GLU A 340 -6.98 -39.90 -39.25
C GLU A 340 -7.30 -41.39 -39.03
N THR A 341 -8.58 -41.71 -39.00
CA THR A 341 -9.06 -43.08 -38.80
C THR A 341 -8.62 -43.99 -39.96
N GLY A 342 -8.03 -45.16 -39.67
CA GLY A 342 -7.51 -46.12 -40.65
C GLY A 342 -6.06 -45.90 -41.09
N GLN A 343 -5.34 -44.94 -40.48
CA GLN A 343 -3.90 -44.75 -40.72
C GLN A 343 -3.04 -45.65 -39.79
N ASP A 344 -1.85 -46.01 -40.26
CA ASP A 344 -0.75 -46.49 -39.41
C ASP A 344 0.12 -45.30 -39.00
N ILE A 345 0.55 -45.22 -37.73
CA ILE A 345 1.42 -44.14 -37.23
C ILE A 345 2.63 -44.70 -36.46
N GLU A 346 3.71 -43.92 -36.41
CA GLU A 346 4.88 -44.21 -35.60
C GLU A 346 5.17 -43.06 -34.63
N ILE A 347 5.13 -43.36 -33.33
CA ILE A 347 5.35 -42.40 -32.26
C ILE A 347 6.78 -42.58 -31.75
N VAL A 348 7.68 -41.75 -32.25
CA VAL A 348 9.10 -41.80 -31.89
C VAL A 348 9.30 -41.40 -30.43
N CYS A 349 10.03 -42.22 -29.68
CA CYS A 349 10.53 -41.88 -28.36
C CYS A 349 11.97 -42.37 -28.24
N ALA A 350 12.90 -41.48 -27.88
CA ALA A 350 14.32 -41.82 -27.73
C ALA A 350 14.92 -41.10 -26.51
N ALA A 351 15.71 -41.83 -25.71
CA ALA A 351 16.30 -41.32 -24.47
C ALA A 351 17.78 -41.71 -24.30
N GLN A 352 18.55 -40.79 -23.74
CA GLN A 352 19.94 -41.01 -23.32
C GLN A 352 20.00 -41.11 -21.79
N GLY A 353 20.87 -41.99 -21.29
CA GLY A 353 21.16 -42.15 -19.87
C GLY A 353 22.40 -43.04 -19.72
N ASP A 354 22.96 -43.09 -18.51
CA ASP A 354 24.11 -43.93 -18.18
C ASP A 354 23.84 -44.67 -16.86
N PRO A 355 23.54 -45.98 -16.87
CA PRO A 355 23.49 -46.87 -18.04
C PRO A 355 22.41 -46.52 -19.06
N ARG A 356 22.56 -47.01 -20.30
CA ARG A 356 21.58 -46.82 -21.39
C ARG A 356 20.16 -47.23 -20.92
N PRO A 357 19.14 -46.37 -21.08
CA PRO A 357 17.79 -46.69 -20.65
C PRO A 357 17.12 -47.74 -21.55
N THR A 358 16.24 -48.53 -20.94
CA THR A 358 15.20 -49.30 -21.64
C THR A 358 13.98 -48.41 -21.81
N ILE A 359 13.32 -48.48 -22.97
CA ILE A 359 12.09 -47.74 -23.27
C ILE A 359 10.90 -48.68 -23.18
N MET A 360 9.83 -48.20 -22.55
CA MET A 360 8.54 -48.87 -22.37
C MET A 360 7.42 -47.89 -22.74
N TRP A 361 6.26 -48.42 -23.13
CA TRP A 361 5.08 -47.61 -23.43
C TRP A 361 3.88 -48.04 -22.59
N ALA A 362 3.05 -47.07 -22.20
CA ALA A 362 1.75 -47.27 -21.57
C ALA A 362 0.67 -46.43 -22.26
N LYS A 363 -0.60 -46.82 -22.13
CA LYS A 363 -1.78 -46.07 -22.55
C LYS A 363 -2.76 -46.00 -21.38
N GLU A 364 -3.19 -44.80 -20.99
CA GLU A 364 -4.04 -44.58 -19.81
C GLU A 364 -3.54 -45.29 -18.54
N GLY A 365 -2.20 -45.34 -18.36
CA GLY A 365 -1.55 -46.02 -17.23
C GLY A 365 -1.42 -47.55 -17.33
N ILE A 366 -1.99 -48.18 -18.36
CA ILE A 366 -1.83 -49.62 -18.63
C ILE A 366 -0.63 -49.82 -19.57
N GLN A 367 0.33 -50.66 -19.18
CA GLN A 367 1.50 -50.96 -20.01
C GLN A 367 1.09 -51.66 -21.32
N ILE A 368 1.61 -51.17 -22.45
CA ILE A 368 1.39 -51.75 -23.77
C ILE A 368 2.27 -53.00 -23.92
N THR A 369 1.70 -54.04 -24.53
CA THR A 369 2.41 -55.28 -24.87
C THR A 369 2.42 -55.49 -26.39
N GLU A 370 3.52 -56.04 -26.88
CA GLU A 370 3.75 -56.39 -28.29
C GLU A 370 2.60 -57.22 -28.87
N SER A 371 2.04 -56.79 -30.01
CA SER A 371 0.83 -57.36 -30.60
C SER A 371 0.70 -57.02 -32.08
N GLY A 372 -0.31 -57.58 -32.76
CA GLY A 372 -0.62 -57.18 -34.15
C GLY A 372 -1.07 -55.72 -34.32
N LYS A 373 -1.40 -55.04 -33.21
CA LYS A 373 -1.90 -53.66 -33.15
C LYS A 373 -0.83 -52.64 -32.73
N PHE A 374 0.06 -53.05 -31.82
CA PHE A 374 1.11 -52.23 -31.21
C PHE A 374 2.45 -52.95 -31.32
N HIS A 375 3.43 -52.30 -31.96
CA HIS A 375 4.80 -52.78 -32.13
C HIS A 375 5.80 -51.79 -31.52
N ILE A 376 6.79 -52.26 -30.75
CA ILE A 376 7.84 -51.39 -30.17
C ILE A 376 9.21 -51.73 -30.77
N SER A 377 9.86 -50.75 -31.41
CA SER A 377 11.17 -50.93 -32.03
C SER A 377 12.31 -50.98 -30.98
N PRO A 378 13.47 -51.58 -31.30
CA PRO A 378 14.65 -51.58 -30.40
C PRO A 378 15.16 -50.20 -29.99
N GLU A 379 14.83 -49.16 -30.76
CA GLU A 379 15.19 -47.76 -30.54
C GLU A 379 14.20 -47.02 -29.62
N GLY A 380 13.00 -47.59 -29.40
CA GLY A 380 11.95 -47.04 -28.52
C GLY A 380 10.71 -46.48 -29.21
N THR A 381 10.66 -46.49 -30.55
CA THR A 381 9.48 -46.03 -31.33
C THR A 381 8.31 -47.00 -31.16
N LEU A 382 7.10 -46.48 -30.93
CA LEU A 382 5.84 -47.24 -30.90
C LEU A 382 5.10 -47.08 -32.24
N SER A 383 4.99 -48.15 -33.01
CA SER A 383 4.15 -48.18 -34.21
C SER A 383 2.74 -48.68 -33.85
N VAL A 384 1.71 -47.89 -34.16
CA VAL A 384 0.28 -48.22 -33.95
C VAL A 384 -0.39 -48.38 -35.31
N ARG A 385 -1.01 -49.53 -35.56
CA ARG A 385 -1.61 -49.84 -36.87
C ARG A 385 -3.13 -49.67 -36.89
N ASP A 386 -3.70 -49.39 -38.06
CA ASP A 386 -5.16 -49.35 -38.31
C ASP A 386 -5.93 -48.51 -37.27
N LEU A 387 -5.59 -47.22 -37.13
CA LEU A 387 -6.11 -46.36 -36.06
C LEU A 387 -7.65 -46.27 -36.03
N GLY A 388 -8.25 -46.65 -34.90
CA GLY A 388 -9.67 -46.42 -34.61
C GLY A 388 -9.87 -45.35 -33.53
N LEU A 389 -11.11 -44.88 -33.35
CA LEU A 389 -11.44 -43.94 -32.26
C LEU A 389 -11.13 -44.50 -30.86
N ALA A 390 -11.13 -45.82 -30.70
CA ALA A 390 -10.70 -46.47 -29.45
C ALA A 390 -9.19 -46.34 -29.19
N ASP A 391 -8.38 -45.98 -30.18
CA ASP A 391 -6.93 -45.78 -30.06
C ASP A 391 -6.55 -44.40 -29.53
N GLN A 392 -7.45 -43.40 -29.60
CA GLN A 392 -7.30 -42.13 -28.90
C GLN A 392 -7.03 -42.34 -27.40
N GLY A 393 -6.23 -41.45 -26.82
CA GLY A 393 -5.89 -41.47 -25.39
C GLY A 393 -4.52 -40.86 -25.11
N ARG A 394 -4.18 -40.78 -23.83
CA ARG A 394 -2.85 -40.39 -23.36
C ARG A 394 -1.93 -41.61 -23.38
N TYR A 395 -0.92 -41.55 -24.24
CA TYR A 395 0.18 -42.51 -24.25
C TYR A 395 1.33 -41.94 -23.42
N GLU A 396 2.09 -42.82 -22.76
CA GLU A 396 3.20 -42.45 -21.91
C GLU A 396 4.41 -43.29 -22.27
N CYS A 397 5.43 -42.65 -22.85
CA CYS A 397 6.74 -43.26 -23.03
C CYS A 397 7.50 -43.16 -21.71
N ILE A 398 8.08 -44.27 -21.25
CA ILE A 398 8.82 -44.38 -20.00
C ILE A 398 10.22 -44.90 -20.33
N ALA A 399 11.24 -44.06 -20.14
CA ALA A 399 12.65 -44.42 -20.32
C ALA A 399 13.30 -44.63 -18.94
N ARG A 400 13.80 -45.84 -18.67
CA ARG A 400 14.29 -46.26 -17.35
C ARG A 400 15.69 -46.89 -17.39
N ASN A 401 16.55 -46.52 -16.45
CA ASN A 401 17.80 -47.22 -16.15
C ASN A 401 17.90 -47.57 -14.66
N THR A 402 19.10 -47.90 -14.16
CA THR A 402 19.34 -48.27 -12.75
C THR A 402 19.34 -47.09 -11.78
N PHE A 403 19.44 -45.84 -12.27
CA PHE A 403 19.51 -44.63 -11.45
C PHE A 403 18.24 -43.79 -11.47
N GLY A 404 17.35 -43.99 -12.45
CA GLY A 404 16.06 -43.32 -12.49
C GLY A 404 15.21 -43.73 -13.68
N PHE A 405 14.07 -43.07 -13.80
CA PHE A 405 13.28 -43.05 -15.03
C PHE A 405 12.86 -41.62 -15.34
N THR A 406 12.62 -41.34 -16.61
CA THR A 406 11.80 -40.21 -17.04
C THR A 406 10.58 -40.76 -17.79
N SER A 407 9.44 -40.11 -17.67
CA SER A 407 8.29 -40.37 -18.53
C SER A 407 7.82 -39.09 -19.20
N SER A 408 7.33 -39.25 -20.44
CA SER A 408 6.78 -38.16 -21.24
C SER A 408 5.49 -38.67 -21.85
N THR A 409 4.42 -37.94 -21.57
CA THR A 409 3.08 -38.23 -22.06
C THR A 409 2.83 -37.46 -23.35
N MET A 410 2.28 -38.14 -24.34
CA MET A 410 1.70 -37.52 -25.52
C MET A 410 0.21 -37.83 -25.58
N GLN A 411 -0.55 -36.91 -26.19
CA GLN A 411 -1.95 -37.12 -26.54
C GLN A 411 -2.03 -37.61 -27.99
N LEU A 412 -2.51 -38.84 -28.19
CA LEU A 412 -2.96 -39.27 -29.51
C LEU A 412 -4.40 -38.83 -29.68
N THR A 413 -4.65 -37.97 -30.66
CA THR A 413 -5.98 -37.50 -31.06
C THR A 413 -6.32 -38.11 -32.41
N VAL A 414 -7.24 -39.08 -32.42
CA VAL A 414 -7.71 -39.71 -33.65
C VAL A 414 -8.87 -38.87 -34.20
N ILE A 415 -8.63 -38.17 -35.31
CA ILE A 415 -9.68 -37.48 -36.04
C ILE A 415 -10.48 -38.52 -36.83
N ALA A 416 -11.69 -38.80 -36.35
CA ALA A 416 -12.78 -39.08 -37.26
C ALA A 416 -13.09 -37.80 -38.02
N THR A 417 -13.23 -37.90 -39.35
CA THR A 417 -13.44 -36.74 -40.23
C THR A 417 -14.85 -36.17 -40.07
N ASP A 418 -15.04 -35.39 -39.01
CA ASP A 418 -16.19 -34.50 -38.79
C ASP A 418 -15.67 -33.10 -38.39
N VAL A 419 -16.39 -32.05 -38.80
CA VAL A 419 -15.79 -30.73 -39.03
C VAL A 419 -15.87 -29.82 -37.79
N GLY A 420 -14.74 -29.22 -37.42
CA GLY A 420 -14.65 -28.25 -36.32
C GLY A 420 -15.58 -27.05 -36.52
N ARG A 421 -16.33 -26.69 -35.48
CA ARG A 421 -17.36 -25.64 -35.55
C ARG A 421 -16.71 -24.25 -35.58
N THR A 422 -17.11 -23.41 -36.54
CA THR A 422 -16.49 -22.09 -36.73
C THR A 422 -16.63 -21.14 -35.53
N GLY A 423 -17.60 -21.38 -34.64
CA GLY A 423 -17.82 -20.60 -33.41
C GLY A 423 -16.75 -20.81 -32.34
N ASP A 424 -16.15 -22.00 -32.24
CA ASP A 424 -15.03 -22.27 -31.33
C ASP A 424 -13.82 -21.40 -31.72
N THR A 425 -13.51 -21.34 -33.03
CA THR A 425 -12.44 -20.49 -33.59
C THR A 425 -12.71 -18.99 -33.37
N PHE A 426 -13.97 -18.56 -33.52
CA PHE A 426 -14.36 -17.16 -33.27
C PHE A 426 -14.12 -16.77 -31.80
N VAL A 427 -14.63 -17.57 -30.86
CA VAL A 427 -14.48 -17.30 -29.43
C VAL A 427 -13.01 -17.37 -28.99
N ALA A 428 -12.23 -18.34 -29.49
CA ALA A 428 -10.78 -18.39 -29.26
C ALA A 428 -10.06 -17.10 -29.70
N THR A 429 -10.43 -16.55 -30.86
CA THR A 429 -9.82 -15.34 -31.41
C THR A 429 -10.11 -14.12 -30.52
N SER A 430 -11.37 -13.91 -30.11
CA SER A 430 -11.73 -12.81 -29.20
C SER A 430 -11.11 -12.95 -27.80
N ILE A 431 -10.86 -14.17 -27.31
CA ILE A 431 -10.09 -14.37 -26.06
C ILE A 431 -8.64 -13.90 -26.24
N GLN A 432 -7.98 -14.30 -27.34
CA GLN A 432 -6.57 -13.95 -27.55
C GLN A 432 -6.38 -12.43 -27.76
N GLU A 433 -7.35 -11.76 -28.40
CA GLU A 433 -7.39 -10.30 -28.49
C GLU A 433 -7.63 -9.63 -27.13
N ALA A 434 -8.51 -10.17 -26.29
CA ALA A 434 -8.72 -9.69 -24.93
C ALA A 434 -7.45 -9.83 -24.06
N ILE A 435 -6.74 -10.95 -24.16
CA ILE A 435 -5.43 -11.16 -23.51
C ILE A 435 -4.45 -10.10 -24.00
N SER A 436 -4.28 -9.94 -25.32
CA SER A 436 -3.32 -9.02 -25.90
C SER A 436 -3.60 -7.54 -25.53
N SER A 437 -4.87 -7.12 -25.50
CA SER A 437 -5.27 -5.75 -25.18
C SER A 437 -5.13 -5.43 -23.69
N VAL A 438 -5.54 -6.34 -22.81
CA VAL A 438 -5.39 -6.18 -21.35
C VAL A 438 -3.92 -6.24 -20.93
N ASP A 439 -3.13 -7.18 -21.46
CA ASP A 439 -1.69 -7.27 -21.16
C ASP A 439 -0.91 -6.08 -21.71
N HIS A 440 -1.26 -5.54 -22.88
CA HIS A 440 -0.66 -4.31 -23.39
C HIS A 440 -0.90 -3.14 -22.42
N ALA A 441 -2.13 -2.93 -21.98
CA ALA A 441 -2.46 -1.86 -21.03
C ALA A 441 -1.78 -2.06 -19.66
N ILE A 442 -1.77 -3.27 -19.11
CA ILE A 442 -1.04 -3.60 -17.86
C ILE A 442 0.47 -3.32 -18.01
N ASN A 443 1.08 -3.71 -19.13
CA ASN A 443 2.51 -3.48 -19.35
C ASN A 443 2.84 -2.00 -19.57
N SER A 444 1.96 -1.23 -20.23
CA SER A 444 2.08 0.23 -20.33
C SER A 444 2.04 0.89 -18.95
N THR A 445 1.08 0.55 -18.10
CA THR A 445 1.02 1.07 -16.72
C THR A 445 2.19 0.60 -15.86
N ARG A 446 2.60 -0.67 -15.91
CA ARG A 446 3.82 -1.13 -15.19
C ARG A 446 5.07 -0.38 -15.66
N THR A 447 5.17 -0.08 -16.95
CA THR A 447 6.29 0.69 -17.50
C THR A 447 6.25 2.15 -17.06
N GLU A 448 5.08 2.78 -17.04
CA GLU A 448 4.90 4.15 -16.54
C GLU A 448 5.21 4.26 -15.03
N LEU A 449 4.70 3.35 -14.21
CA LEU A 449 4.83 3.39 -12.75
C LEU A 449 6.20 2.95 -12.23
N PHE A 450 6.84 1.95 -12.85
CA PHE A 450 8.02 1.29 -12.26
C PHE A 450 9.33 1.44 -13.05
N SER A 451 9.33 1.94 -14.30
CA SER A 451 10.60 2.04 -15.07
C SER A 451 11.55 3.13 -14.58
N LYS A 452 11.05 4.10 -13.81
CA LYS A 452 11.73 5.31 -13.31
C LYS A 452 11.16 5.66 -11.93
N ARG A 453 11.85 6.50 -11.15
CA ARG A 453 11.18 7.20 -10.02
C ARG A 453 9.96 7.95 -10.60
N PRO A 454 8.78 7.92 -9.94
CA PRO A 454 7.60 8.62 -10.44
C PRO A 454 7.92 10.11 -10.59
N LYS A 455 7.68 10.63 -11.78
CA LYS A 455 7.97 12.01 -12.18
C LYS A 455 6.75 12.89 -12.10
N THR A 456 5.55 12.32 -12.22
CA THR A 456 4.32 13.06 -11.95
C THR A 456 3.69 12.66 -10.62
N PRO A 457 3.04 13.62 -9.95
CA PRO A 457 2.15 13.34 -8.83
C PRO A 457 1.12 12.23 -9.11
N ASN A 458 0.63 12.15 -10.35
CA ASN A 458 -0.36 11.15 -10.78
C ASN A 458 0.21 9.72 -10.80
N GLU A 459 1.45 9.51 -11.26
CA GLU A 459 2.15 8.22 -11.18
C GLU A 459 2.31 7.78 -9.72
N LEU A 460 2.72 8.72 -8.87
CA LEU A 460 2.96 8.52 -7.46
C LEU A 460 1.70 8.05 -6.70
N LEU A 461 0.51 8.56 -7.02
CA LEU A 461 -0.75 8.06 -6.45
C LEU A 461 -1.31 6.79 -7.12
N ALA A 462 -0.88 6.48 -8.34
CA ALA A 462 -1.23 5.22 -9.00
C ALA A 462 -0.45 4.03 -8.42
N LEU A 463 0.79 4.23 -7.96
CA LEU A 463 1.56 3.24 -7.20
C LEU A 463 0.82 2.71 -5.97
N PHE A 464 0.22 3.61 -5.18
CA PHE A 464 -0.60 3.26 -4.01
C PHE A 464 -1.84 2.42 -4.36
N ARG A 465 -2.44 2.64 -5.53
CA ARG A 465 -3.63 1.91 -6.01
C ARG A 465 -3.28 0.63 -6.77
N TYR A 466 -2.01 0.40 -7.09
CA TYR A 466 -1.55 -0.78 -7.79
C TYR A 466 -1.34 -1.91 -6.76
N PRO A 467 -2.03 -3.06 -6.86
CA PRO A 467 -1.87 -4.14 -5.90
C PRO A 467 -0.42 -4.63 -5.85
N ARG A 468 0.08 -4.91 -4.63
CA ARG A 468 1.43 -5.45 -4.42
C ARG A 468 1.44 -6.97 -4.34
N ASP A 469 0.41 -7.55 -3.70
CA ASP A 469 0.18 -9.00 -3.69
C ASP A 469 -0.01 -9.54 -5.12
N PRO A 470 0.83 -10.50 -5.59
CA PRO A 470 0.70 -11.11 -6.90
C PRO A 470 -0.66 -11.79 -7.12
N TYR A 471 -1.26 -12.38 -6.09
CA TYR A 471 -2.52 -13.11 -6.21
C TYR A 471 -3.70 -12.17 -6.51
N THR A 472 -3.71 -10.98 -5.92
CA THR A 472 -4.64 -9.88 -6.24
C THR A 472 -4.44 -9.41 -7.69
N ILE A 473 -3.19 -9.27 -8.18
CA ILE A 473 -2.91 -8.90 -9.57
C ILE A 473 -3.46 -9.98 -10.53
N GLU A 474 -3.17 -11.26 -10.27
CA GLU A 474 -3.63 -12.37 -11.11
C GLU A 474 -5.15 -12.53 -11.09
N THR A 475 -5.80 -12.25 -9.96
CA THR A 475 -7.26 -12.27 -9.81
C THR A 475 -7.91 -11.15 -10.62
N ALA A 476 -7.40 -9.92 -10.50
CA ALA A 476 -7.88 -8.77 -11.26
C ALA A 476 -7.66 -8.95 -12.77
N ARG A 477 -6.45 -9.39 -13.19
CA ARG A 477 -6.11 -9.66 -14.59
C ARG A 477 -7.08 -10.66 -15.22
N ALA A 478 -7.35 -11.78 -14.55
CA ALA A 478 -8.24 -12.81 -15.07
C ALA A 478 -9.67 -12.30 -15.27
N GLY A 479 -10.17 -11.49 -14.33
CA GLY A 479 -11.47 -10.82 -14.44
C GLY A 479 -11.52 -9.81 -15.59
N GLU A 480 -10.49 -8.98 -15.74
CA GLU A 480 -10.40 -7.96 -16.79
C GLU A 480 -10.35 -8.59 -18.20
N ILE A 481 -9.59 -9.68 -18.39
CA ILE A 481 -9.57 -10.46 -19.63
C ILE A 481 -10.95 -11.10 -19.92
N PHE A 482 -11.57 -11.71 -18.91
CA PHE A 482 -12.88 -12.35 -19.07
C PHE A 482 -13.95 -11.35 -19.53
N GLU A 483 -14.01 -10.17 -18.90
CA GLU A 483 -14.98 -9.15 -19.25
C GLU A 483 -14.68 -8.49 -20.60
N ARG A 484 -13.40 -8.19 -20.91
CA ARG A 484 -13.01 -7.65 -22.22
C ARG A 484 -13.30 -8.64 -23.36
N THR A 485 -13.20 -9.94 -23.11
CA THR A 485 -13.63 -10.98 -24.07
C THR A 485 -15.13 -10.88 -24.37
N LEU A 486 -15.98 -10.80 -23.35
CA LEU A 486 -17.43 -10.66 -23.55
C LEU A 486 -17.79 -9.37 -24.28
N GLN A 487 -17.05 -8.27 -24.02
CA GLN A 487 -17.21 -7.00 -24.73
C GLN A 487 -16.82 -7.14 -26.21
N LEU A 488 -15.65 -7.74 -26.52
CA LEU A 488 -15.19 -7.96 -27.90
C LEU A 488 -16.16 -8.85 -28.71
N ILE A 489 -16.66 -9.93 -28.11
CA ILE A 489 -17.69 -10.79 -28.74
C ILE A 489 -18.95 -9.98 -29.06
N GLN A 490 -19.36 -9.04 -28.20
CA GLN A 490 -20.50 -8.16 -28.46
C GLN A 490 -20.20 -7.15 -29.58
N GLU A 491 -19.02 -6.52 -29.55
CA GLU A 491 -18.56 -5.55 -30.54
C GLU A 491 -18.46 -6.18 -31.94
N HIS A 492 -17.88 -7.39 -32.06
CA HIS A 492 -17.75 -8.10 -33.34
C HIS A 492 -19.09 -8.56 -33.93
N VAL A 493 -20.00 -9.07 -33.09
CA VAL A 493 -21.35 -9.44 -33.53
C VAL A 493 -22.13 -8.21 -34.02
N GLN A 494 -21.99 -7.06 -33.35
CA GLN A 494 -22.62 -5.80 -33.78
C GLN A 494 -22.02 -5.23 -35.07
N GLN A 495 -20.73 -5.46 -35.31
CA GLN A 495 -20.03 -5.05 -36.54
C GLN A 495 -20.26 -6.00 -37.73
N GLY A 496 -20.95 -7.13 -37.53
CA GLY A 496 -21.23 -8.10 -38.59
C GLY A 496 -20.02 -8.94 -39.01
N LEU A 497 -19.03 -9.10 -38.13
CA LEU A 497 -17.82 -9.92 -38.37
C LEU A 497 -18.14 -11.42 -38.32
N VAL A 498 -18.81 -11.91 -39.37
CA VAL A 498 -19.23 -13.30 -39.55
C VAL A 498 -18.45 -13.92 -40.72
N VAL A 499 -17.63 -14.94 -40.44
CA VAL A 499 -17.20 -15.89 -41.48
C VAL A 499 -18.28 -16.97 -41.55
N ASP A 500 -19.12 -16.85 -42.58
CA ASP A 500 -20.30 -17.71 -42.72
C ASP A 500 -19.95 -19.06 -43.38
N MET A 501 -20.67 -20.11 -42.97
CA MET A 501 -20.64 -21.43 -43.60
C MET A 501 -22.03 -21.99 -43.93
N ASN A 502 -23.14 -21.29 -43.61
CA ASN A 502 -24.50 -21.76 -43.97
C ASN A 502 -25.63 -20.69 -44.01
N GLY A 503 -25.32 -19.40 -43.97
CA GLY A 503 -26.30 -18.32 -44.21
C GLY A 503 -26.98 -17.74 -42.96
N THR A 504 -26.50 -18.04 -41.75
CA THR A 504 -27.21 -17.75 -40.49
C THR A 504 -26.48 -16.83 -39.50
N GLY A 505 -25.15 -16.79 -39.55
CA GLY A 505 -24.32 -16.02 -38.62
C GLY A 505 -24.43 -16.42 -37.14
N TYR A 506 -23.76 -15.64 -36.27
CA TYR A 506 -23.76 -15.82 -34.82
C TYR A 506 -24.46 -14.65 -34.12
N ARG A 507 -25.38 -14.94 -33.19
CA ARG A 507 -25.94 -13.92 -32.28
C ARG A 507 -25.20 -13.99 -30.95
N TYR A 508 -25.07 -12.86 -30.26
CA TYR A 508 -24.38 -12.76 -28.98
C TYR A 508 -24.85 -13.83 -27.97
N ASN A 509 -26.17 -14.04 -27.87
CA ASN A 509 -26.79 -15.02 -26.97
C ASN A 509 -26.39 -16.47 -27.25
N ASP A 510 -26.02 -16.81 -28.49
CA ASP A 510 -25.55 -18.16 -28.85
C ASP A 510 -24.07 -18.35 -28.46
N LEU A 511 -23.31 -17.26 -28.42
CA LEU A 511 -21.87 -17.23 -28.07
C LEU A 511 -21.61 -17.07 -26.56
N VAL A 512 -22.59 -16.63 -25.77
CA VAL A 512 -22.54 -16.69 -24.29
C VAL A 512 -23.18 -17.96 -23.73
N SER A 513 -23.12 -19.06 -24.48
CA SER A 513 -23.58 -20.38 -24.04
C SER A 513 -22.61 -21.03 -23.03
N PRO A 514 -23.05 -22.04 -22.25
CA PRO A 514 -22.22 -22.61 -21.16
C PRO A 514 -20.87 -23.16 -21.60
N HIS A 515 -20.83 -23.72 -22.81
CA HIS A 515 -19.61 -24.22 -23.46
C HIS A 515 -18.57 -23.11 -23.65
N TYR A 516 -18.96 -22.01 -24.30
CA TYR A 516 -18.09 -20.88 -24.54
C TYR A 516 -17.74 -20.13 -23.24
N LEU A 517 -18.67 -20.00 -22.28
CA LEU A 517 -18.37 -19.37 -20.98
C LEU A 517 -17.31 -20.16 -20.19
N ASN A 518 -17.36 -21.49 -20.21
CA ASN A 518 -16.33 -22.35 -19.64
C ASN A 518 -14.99 -22.17 -20.38
N MET A 519 -15.00 -22.18 -21.73
CA MET A 519 -13.82 -21.94 -22.57
C MET A 519 -13.13 -20.60 -22.26
N ILE A 520 -13.89 -19.50 -22.23
CA ILE A 520 -13.40 -18.16 -21.88
C ILE A 520 -12.81 -18.17 -20.47
N ALA A 521 -13.50 -18.76 -19.48
CA ALA A 521 -13.04 -18.77 -18.10
C ALA A 521 -11.85 -19.70 -17.82
N ASN A 522 -11.60 -20.71 -18.67
CA ASN A 522 -10.38 -21.51 -18.65
C ASN A 522 -9.21 -20.70 -19.21
N LEU A 523 -9.38 -20.13 -20.40
CA LEU A 523 -8.31 -19.42 -21.12
C LEU A 523 -7.98 -18.03 -20.55
N SER A 524 -8.92 -17.36 -19.85
CA SER A 524 -8.64 -16.10 -19.14
C SER A 524 -7.89 -16.29 -17.82
N GLY A 525 -7.68 -17.52 -17.35
CA GLY A 525 -7.12 -17.82 -16.03
C GLY A 525 -8.13 -17.78 -14.87
N CYS A 526 -9.39 -17.41 -15.11
CA CYS A 526 -10.49 -17.40 -14.11
C CYS A 526 -10.83 -18.78 -13.51
N SER A 527 -10.11 -19.83 -13.90
CA SER A 527 -10.23 -21.20 -13.38
C SER A 527 -9.23 -21.52 -12.27
N ALA A 528 -8.10 -20.81 -12.20
CA ALA A 528 -7.10 -21.02 -11.14
C ALA A 528 -7.65 -20.60 -9.76
N HIS A 529 -8.32 -19.46 -9.71
CA HIS A 529 -8.86 -18.81 -8.51
C HIS A 529 -10.14 -19.47 -7.95
N ARG A 530 -10.42 -20.73 -8.34
CA ARG A 530 -11.61 -21.51 -7.93
C ARG A 530 -11.34 -22.56 -6.84
N ARG A 531 -10.10 -22.68 -6.36
CA ARG A 531 -9.73 -23.75 -5.41
C ARG A 531 -10.51 -23.59 -4.11
N THR A 532 -11.29 -24.61 -3.75
CA THR A 532 -12.01 -24.65 -2.47
C THR A 532 -10.98 -24.64 -1.33
N PRO A 533 -11.08 -23.74 -0.34
CA PRO A 533 -10.09 -23.64 0.73
C PRO A 533 -10.14 -24.89 1.61
N ASN A 534 -8.96 -25.34 2.07
CA ASN A 534 -8.84 -26.61 2.77
C ASN A 534 -9.23 -26.50 4.26
N CYS A 535 -10.52 -26.61 4.54
CA CYS A 535 -11.06 -26.57 5.90
C CYS A 535 -10.82 -27.85 6.73
N SER A 536 -10.04 -28.82 6.25
CA SER A 536 -9.82 -30.11 6.95
C SER A 536 -8.99 -30.02 8.23
N ASN A 537 -8.23 -28.94 8.45
CA ASN A 537 -7.54 -28.71 9.73
C ASN A 537 -8.53 -28.23 10.81
N ILE A 538 -9.40 -29.14 11.26
CA ILE A 538 -10.44 -28.89 12.25
C ILE A 538 -9.84 -28.34 13.56
N CYS A 539 -8.60 -28.70 13.92
CA CYS A 539 -7.95 -28.18 15.13
C CYS A 539 -7.65 -26.68 15.02
N PHE A 540 -7.04 -26.23 13.92
CA PHE A 540 -6.80 -24.81 13.67
C PHE A 540 -8.13 -24.06 13.50
N HIS A 541 -8.99 -24.52 12.58
CA HIS A 541 -10.25 -23.86 12.24
C HIS A 541 -11.28 -23.83 13.39
N LYS A 542 -11.08 -24.61 14.45
CA LYS A 542 -11.84 -24.52 15.72
C LYS A 542 -11.36 -23.37 16.61
N LYS A 543 -10.06 -23.04 16.62
CA LYS A 543 -9.44 -22.11 17.58
C LYS A 543 -9.14 -20.72 17.00
N TYR A 544 -8.80 -20.64 15.70
CA TYR A 544 -8.28 -19.45 15.03
C TYR A 544 -8.91 -19.22 13.64
N ARG A 545 -8.94 -17.95 13.22
CA ARG A 545 -9.24 -17.52 11.85
C ARG A 545 -8.03 -17.80 10.95
N THR A 546 -8.27 -18.05 9.66
CA THR A 546 -7.25 -17.92 8.61
C THR A 546 -6.89 -16.44 8.39
N HIS A 547 -5.96 -16.14 7.49
CA HIS A 547 -5.62 -14.76 7.10
C HIS A 547 -6.49 -14.20 5.99
N ASP A 548 -7.06 -15.06 5.16
CA ASP A 548 -7.99 -14.72 4.07
C ASP A 548 -9.47 -14.68 4.54
N GLY A 549 -9.76 -14.95 5.81
CA GLY A 549 -11.12 -15.08 6.34
C GLY A 549 -11.88 -16.33 5.88
N SER A 550 -11.28 -17.20 5.05
CA SER A 550 -11.90 -18.45 4.62
C SER A 550 -12.12 -19.44 5.77
N CYS A 551 -12.96 -20.46 5.53
CA CYS A 551 -13.38 -21.45 6.53
C CYS A 551 -14.05 -20.86 7.80
N ASN A 552 -14.39 -19.57 7.83
CA ASN A 552 -15.24 -19.00 8.88
C ASN A 552 -16.62 -19.68 8.86
N ASN A 553 -17.32 -19.62 7.73
CA ASN A 553 -18.50 -20.46 7.50
C ASN A 553 -18.07 -21.84 6.99
N LEU A 554 -18.38 -22.92 7.72
CA LEU A 554 -17.96 -24.28 7.36
C LEU A 554 -18.80 -24.92 6.24
N GLN A 555 -19.99 -24.39 5.95
CA GLN A 555 -20.84 -24.84 4.84
C GLN A 555 -20.56 -24.06 3.55
N HIS A 556 -20.15 -22.80 3.70
CA HIS A 556 -19.82 -21.90 2.59
C HIS A 556 -18.45 -21.23 2.82
N PRO A 557 -17.32 -21.94 2.64
CA PRO A 557 -15.99 -21.50 3.09
C PRO A 557 -15.45 -20.16 2.56
N MET A 558 -16.05 -19.60 1.50
CA MET A 558 -15.66 -18.29 0.94
C MET A 558 -16.55 -17.12 1.44
N TRP A 559 -17.57 -17.36 2.26
CA TRP A 559 -18.42 -16.29 2.77
C TRP A 559 -17.66 -15.39 3.75
N GLY A 560 -17.42 -14.14 3.32
CA GLY A 560 -16.62 -13.15 4.06
C GLY A 560 -15.12 -13.25 3.83
N ALA A 561 -14.65 -14.13 2.93
CA ALA A 561 -13.24 -14.24 2.60
C ALA A 561 -12.75 -13.09 1.70
N SER A 562 -11.44 -12.83 1.73
CA SER A 562 -10.77 -11.86 0.87
C SER A 562 -10.79 -12.27 -0.61
N LEU A 563 -10.64 -11.28 -1.49
CA LEU A 563 -10.72 -11.40 -2.95
C LEU A 563 -12.04 -12.00 -3.49
N THR A 564 -13.12 -11.94 -2.69
CA THR A 564 -14.46 -12.36 -3.11
C THR A 564 -15.34 -11.21 -3.60
N ALA A 565 -16.50 -11.55 -4.17
CA ALA A 565 -17.48 -10.56 -4.62
C ALA A 565 -18.15 -9.85 -3.44
N PHE A 566 -18.28 -8.52 -3.53
CA PHE A 566 -19.20 -7.78 -2.67
C PHE A 566 -20.62 -8.35 -2.79
N GLN A 567 -21.31 -8.47 -1.66
CA GLN A 567 -22.66 -8.99 -1.56
C GLN A 567 -23.70 -7.91 -1.95
N ARG A 568 -24.92 -8.28 -2.37
CA ARG A 568 -25.96 -7.28 -2.71
C ARG A 568 -27.28 -7.50 -1.98
N LEU A 569 -27.92 -6.39 -1.63
CA LEU A 569 -29.33 -6.33 -1.19
C LEU A 569 -30.30 -6.21 -2.38
N LEU A 570 -29.87 -5.52 -3.45
CA LEU A 570 -30.66 -5.20 -4.64
C LEU A 570 -29.84 -5.50 -5.90
N LYS A 571 -30.51 -5.87 -6.99
CA LYS A 571 -29.86 -6.11 -8.30
C LYS A 571 -29.09 -4.86 -8.77
N PRO A 572 -27.93 -5.00 -9.46
CA PRO A 572 -27.19 -3.86 -9.98
C PRO A 572 -27.97 -3.08 -11.03
N ALA A 573 -27.79 -1.76 -11.03
CA ALA A 573 -28.37 -0.82 -11.98
C ALA A 573 -27.28 -0.28 -12.93
N TYR A 574 -26.98 -1.06 -13.98
CA TYR A 574 -26.11 -0.68 -15.09
C TYR A 574 -26.92 -0.16 -16.30
N GLN A 575 -26.29 0.68 -17.13
CA GLN A 575 -26.90 1.32 -18.29
C GLN A 575 -27.38 0.29 -19.33
N ASN A 576 -26.49 -0.65 -19.71
CA ASN A 576 -26.85 -1.81 -20.52
C ASN A 576 -27.41 -3.01 -19.71
N GLY A 577 -27.78 -2.80 -18.44
CA GLY A 577 -28.19 -3.86 -17.51
C GLY A 577 -27.10 -4.86 -17.08
N PHE A 578 -25.91 -4.82 -17.71
CA PHE A 578 -24.84 -5.79 -17.53
C PHE A 578 -23.61 -5.21 -16.83
N ASN A 579 -22.94 -4.20 -17.42
CA ASN A 579 -21.64 -3.73 -16.93
C ASN A 579 -21.26 -2.27 -17.23
N LEU A 580 -21.98 -1.55 -18.11
CA LEU A 580 -21.71 -0.15 -18.41
C LEU A 580 -22.28 0.76 -17.30
N PRO A 581 -21.46 1.59 -16.63
CA PRO A 581 -21.91 2.52 -15.59
C PRO A 581 -23.02 3.44 -16.07
N ARG A 582 -23.95 3.83 -15.18
CA ARG A 582 -24.94 4.86 -15.52
C ARG A 582 -24.24 6.19 -15.80
N GLY A 583 -24.43 6.74 -17.01
CA GLY A 583 -23.75 7.96 -17.45
C GLY A 583 -22.33 7.72 -17.96
N PHE A 584 -22.02 6.51 -18.45
CA PHE A 584 -20.76 6.22 -19.15
C PHE A 584 -20.73 6.88 -20.54
N SER A 585 -21.87 6.85 -21.25
CA SER A 585 -22.14 7.69 -22.42
C SER A 585 -22.79 9.01 -21.99
N LEU A 586 -22.40 10.12 -22.62
CA LEU A 586 -23.00 11.44 -22.40
C LEU A 586 -24.30 11.64 -23.20
N VAL A 587 -24.60 10.75 -24.14
CA VAL A 587 -25.73 10.87 -25.09
C VAL A 587 -26.94 10.03 -24.66
N GLU A 588 -26.75 9.10 -23.71
CA GLU A 588 -27.79 8.13 -23.33
C GLU A 588 -28.52 8.54 -22.05
N GLU A 589 -29.85 8.59 -22.14
CA GLU A 589 -30.72 9.13 -21.09
C GLU A 589 -31.11 8.09 -20.04
N SER A 590 -30.74 8.32 -18.77
CA SER A 590 -31.21 7.54 -17.63
C SER A 590 -32.70 7.77 -17.43
N ARG A 591 -33.53 6.83 -17.89
CA ARG A 591 -35.00 6.89 -17.84
C ARG A 591 -35.60 8.13 -18.54
N GLY A 592 -34.98 8.59 -19.63
CA GLY A 592 -35.46 9.75 -20.40
C GLY A 592 -34.96 11.12 -19.93
N LEU A 593 -33.92 11.16 -19.07
CA LEU A 593 -33.17 12.37 -18.73
C LEU A 593 -31.66 12.07 -18.56
N PRO A 594 -30.76 13.00 -18.90
CA PRO A 594 -29.33 12.87 -18.58
C PRO A 594 -29.08 12.90 -17.07
N LEU A 595 -28.05 12.19 -16.59
CA LEU A 595 -27.60 12.29 -15.19
C LEU A 595 -26.66 13.49 -15.00
N PRO A 596 -26.72 14.19 -13.85
CA PRO A 596 -25.81 15.30 -13.58
C PRO A 596 -24.36 14.83 -13.46
N LEU A 597 -23.42 15.71 -13.83
CA LEU A 597 -21.99 15.47 -13.61
C LEU A 597 -21.70 15.33 -12.10
N PRO A 598 -20.91 14.33 -11.65
CA PRO A 598 -20.62 14.13 -10.22
C PRO A 598 -20.06 15.38 -9.53
N ARG A 599 -19.20 16.14 -10.23
CA ARG A 599 -18.62 17.39 -9.75
C ARG A 599 -19.66 18.52 -9.61
N LEU A 600 -20.69 18.57 -10.46
CA LEU A 600 -21.78 19.56 -10.34
C LEU A 600 -22.67 19.28 -9.12
N VAL A 601 -22.95 18.01 -8.83
CA VAL A 601 -23.67 17.61 -7.60
C VAL A 601 -22.84 17.94 -6.36
N SER A 602 -21.52 17.75 -6.42
CA SER A 602 -20.60 18.13 -5.35
C SER A 602 -20.67 19.63 -5.03
N THR A 603 -20.43 20.50 -6.02
CA THR A 603 -20.39 21.96 -5.81
C THR A 603 -21.75 22.58 -5.47
N ALA A 604 -22.85 22.04 -6.00
CA ALA A 604 -24.18 22.61 -5.77
C ALA A 604 -24.81 22.18 -4.42
N MET A 605 -24.32 21.11 -3.77
CA MET A 605 -25.02 20.48 -2.64
C MET A 605 -24.15 19.83 -1.56
N ILE A 606 -22.91 19.41 -1.83
CA ILE A 606 -22.11 18.59 -0.89
C ILE A 606 -20.89 19.34 -0.34
N GLY A 607 -20.25 20.20 -1.12
CA GLY A 607 -19.14 21.03 -0.67
C GLY A 607 -19.58 22.13 0.30
N THR A 608 -18.80 22.36 1.35
CA THR A 608 -18.99 23.49 2.27
C THR A 608 -17.67 24.15 2.69
N GLU A 609 -17.72 25.46 2.92
CA GLU A 609 -16.67 26.24 3.57
C GLU A 609 -16.86 26.27 5.11
N THR A 610 -18.08 26.06 5.60
CA THR A 610 -18.42 26.09 7.03
C THR A 610 -18.27 24.71 7.69
N VAL A 611 -17.84 24.71 8.96
CA VAL A 611 -17.60 23.50 9.75
C VAL A 611 -18.10 23.70 11.17
N THR A 612 -19.31 23.24 11.46
CA THR A 612 -19.83 23.17 12.84
C THR A 612 -19.16 22.03 13.63
N PRO A 613 -18.59 22.29 14.84
CA PRO A 613 -18.07 21.24 15.72
C PRO A 613 -19.18 20.37 16.35
N ASP A 614 -18.90 19.08 16.55
CA ASP A 614 -19.78 18.17 17.30
C ASP A 614 -19.59 18.38 18.81
N GLY A 615 -20.54 19.05 19.45
CA GLY A 615 -20.50 19.33 20.90
C GLY A 615 -20.62 18.12 21.82
N GLN A 616 -20.80 16.90 21.30
CA GLN A 616 -20.89 15.67 22.09
C GLN A 616 -19.70 14.72 21.83
N PHE A 617 -19.21 14.66 20.59
CA PHE A 617 -18.24 13.64 20.17
C PHE A 617 -16.92 14.21 19.63
N THR A 618 -15.83 13.50 19.92
CA THR A 618 -14.47 13.88 19.54
C THR A 618 -14.16 13.52 18.09
N HIS A 619 -13.04 14.04 17.57
CA HIS A 619 -12.59 13.65 16.24
C HIS A 619 -12.21 12.15 16.12
N MET A 620 -11.92 11.48 17.25
CA MET A 620 -11.70 10.03 17.35
C MET A 620 -12.93 9.22 16.86
N LEU A 621 -14.15 9.77 16.93
CA LEU A 621 -15.34 9.11 16.38
C LEU A 621 -15.23 8.90 14.85
N MET A 622 -14.71 9.91 14.13
CA MET A 622 -14.41 9.80 12.70
C MET A 622 -13.25 8.81 12.48
N GLN A 623 -12.16 8.97 13.23
CA GLN A 623 -10.94 8.21 12.99
C GLN A 623 -11.10 6.71 13.21
N TRP A 624 -11.89 6.29 14.21
CA TRP A 624 -12.26 4.89 14.39
C TRP A 624 -13.10 4.37 13.22
N GLY A 625 -14.02 5.18 12.68
CA GLY A 625 -14.78 4.85 11.49
C GLY A 625 -13.88 4.55 10.30
N GLN A 626 -12.88 5.39 10.02
CA GLN A 626 -11.90 5.13 8.95
C GLN A 626 -11.05 3.88 9.24
N PHE A 627 -10.54 3.72 10.46
CA PHE A 627 -9.72 2.56 10.81
C PHE A 627 -10.50 1.24 10.69
N LEU A 628 -11.80 1.24 11.01
CA LEU A 628 -12.72 0.12 10.87
C LEU A 628 -13.17 -0.14 9.42
N ASP A 629 -13.39 0.91 8.63
CA ASP A 629 -13.65 0.81 7.17
C ASP A 629 -12.52 0.01 6.50
N HIS A 630 -11.29 0.35 6.89
CA HIS A 630 -10.07 -0.28 6.42
C HIS A 630 -9.82 -1.70 6.95
N ASP A 631 -10.65 -2.21 7.87
CA ASP A 631 -10.64 -3.63 8.32
C ASP A 631 -11.71 -4.48 7.61
N LEU A 632 -12.68 -3.83 6.95
CA LEU A 632 -13.87 -4.46 6.39
C LEU A 632 -13.87 -4.49 4.86
N ASP A 633 -13.52 -3.37 4.22
CA ASP A 633 -13.46 -3.34 2.76
C ASP A 633 -12.34 -2.52 2.13
N GLN A 634 -11.91 -3.04 0.98
CA GLN A 634 -11.16 -2.32 -0.03
C GLN A 634 -11.57 -2.83 -1.40
N THR A 635 -12.00 -1.94 -2.28
CA THR A 635 -12.27 -2.33 -3.66
C THR A 635 -10.98 -2.38 -4.49
N VAL A 636 -10.74 -3.49 -5.19
CA VAL A 636 -9.64 -3.59 -6.17
C VAL A 636 -9.90 -2.63 -7.34
N ALA A 637 -8.96 -1.74 -7.64
CA ALA A 637 -9.00 -0.86 -8.82
C ALA A 637 -8.43 -1.58 -10.05
N ALA A 638 -8.92 -1.26 -11.25
CA ALA A 638 -8.48 -1.93 -12.47
C ALA A 638 -6.96 -1.80 -12.67
N ILE A 639 -6.28 -2.94 -12.73
CA ILE A 639 -4.81 -3.01 -12.64
C ILE A 639 -4.12 -2.47 -13.88
N SER A 640 -4.83 -2.42 -15.01
CA SER A 640 -4.28 -1.87 -16.25
C SER A 640 -4.12 -0.35 -16.22
N MET A 641 -4.90 0.39 -15.41
CA MET A 641 -4.99 1.87 -15.28
C MET A 641 -4.92 2.72 -16.57
N ALA A 642 -5.04 2.08 -17.73
CA ALA A 642 -4.85 2.59 -19.07
C ALA A 642 -5.81 1.86 -20.01
N ARG A 643 -6.25 2.52 -21.08
CA ARG A 643 -7.32 2.04 -21.96
C ARG A 643 -6.95 0.72 -22.62
N PHE A 644 -7.85 -0.26 -22.62
CA PHE A 644 -7.61 -1.54 -23.30
C PHE A 644 -7.49 -1.38 -24.82
N SER A 645 -8.05 -0.32 -25.40
CA SER A 645 -8.05 -0.04 -26.84
C SER A 645 -6.66 0.29 -27.42
N ASP A 646 -5.85 1.06 -26.71
CA ASP A 646 -4.53 1.52 -27.21
C ASP A 646 -3.44 1.68 -26.13
N GLY A 647 -3.74 1.42 -24.85
CA GLY A 647 -2.78 1.52 -23.75
C GLY A 647 -2.52 2.94 -23.23
N GLU A 648 -3.27 3.96 -23.67
CA GLU A 648 -3.13 5.32 -23.12
C GLU A 648 -3.62 5.41 -21.65
N PRO A 649 -2.82 5.97 -20.71
CA PRO A 649 -3.17 6.08 -19.31
C PRO A 649 -4.44 6.90 -19.03
N CYS A 650 -5.30 6.40 -18.13
CA CYS A 650 -6.53 7.09 -17.71
C CYS A 650 -6.27 8.44 -17.03
N SER A 651 -5.01 8.72 -16.63
CA SER A 651 -4.55 9.99 -16.05
C SER A 651 -4.35 11.10 -17.10
N LYS A 652 -4.31 10.76 -18.40
CA LYS A 652 -4.05 11.68 -19.53
C LYS A 652 -5.27 11.90 -20.43
N VAL A 653 -6.30 11.06 -20.31
CA VAL A 653 -7.51 11.08 -21.16
C VAL A 653 -8.78 11.44 -20.40
N CYS A 654 -9.66 12.21 -21.06
CA CYS A 654 -10.99 12.56 -20.55
C CYS A 654 -12.11 11.80 -21.30
N THR A 655 -11.84 10.56 -21.70
CA THR A 655 -12.79 9.67 -22.39
C THR A 655 -13.25 8.52 -21.49
N SER A 656 -14.49 8.07 -21.69
CA SER A 656 -15.04 6.85 -21.12
C SER A 656 -14.70 5.67 -22.05
N ASP A 657 -13.62 4.96 -21.75
CA ASP A 657 -13.11 3.82 -22.54
C ASP A 657 -12.41 2.87 -21.55
N PRO A 658 -12.85 1.60 -21.39
CA PRO A 658 -12.46 0.78 -20.24
C PRO A 658 -10.94 0.58 -20.06
N PRO A 659 -10.43 0.64 -18.82
CA PRO A 659 -11.14 0.85 -17.56
C PRO A 659 -11.28 2.33 -17.15
N CYS A 660 -11.03 3.29 -18.04
CA CYS A 660 -11.18 4.71 -17.74
C CYS A 660 -12.65 5.11 -17.66
N PHE A 661 -12.99 5.93 -16.66
CA PHE A 661 -14.32 6.52 -16.51
C PHE A 661 -14.19 7.90 -15.85
N SER A 662 -13.38 8.75 -16.48
CA SER A 662 -12.92 10.06 -15.95
C SER A 662 -14.09 10.97 -15.58
N ILE A 663 -13.98 11.67 -14.44
CA ILE A 663 -15.03 12.55 -13.95
C ILE A 663 -14.92 13.90 -14.66
N LEU A 664 -15.86 14.19 -15.57
CA LEU A 664 -15.87 15.48 -16.27
C LEU A 664 -16.13 16.66 -15.34
N ILE A 665 -15.44 17.76 -15.62
CA ILE A 665 -15.51 19.01 -14.87
C ILE A 665 -16.44 20.00 -15.63
N PRO A 666 -17.42 20.64 -14.97
CA PRO A 666 -18.28 21.65 -15.62
C PRO A 666 -17.48 22.84 -16.14
N GLU A 667 -17.86 23.42 -17.27
CA GLU A 667 -17.10 24.47 -17.97
C GLU A 667 -16.80 25.72 -17.11
N ASN A 668 -17.69 26.03 -16.15
CA ASN A 668 -17.56 27.17 -15.24
C ASN A 668 -16.74 26.86 -13.96
N ASP A 669 -16.25 25.63 -13.75
CA ASP A 669 -15.44 25.28 -12.59
C ASP A 669 -13.99 25.80 -12.74
N PRO A 670 -13.38 26.43 -11.72
CA PRO A 670 -12.01 26.92 -11.78
C PRO A 670 -10.96 25.89 -12.22
N ARG A 671 -11.19 24.58 -11.98
CA ARG A 671 -10.28 23.49 -12.38
C ARG A 671 -10.11 23.33 -13.89
N VAL A 672 -11.06 23.79 -14.72
CA VAL A 672 -10.99 23.61 -16.19
C VAL A 672 -9.67 24.17 -16.76
N ARG A 673 -9.08 25.18 -16.08
CA ARG A 673 -7.76 25.75 -16.38
C ARG A 673 -6.59 24.76 -16.24
N ASN A 674 -6.72 23.77 -15.35
CA ASN A 674 -5.71 22.75 -15.08
C ASN A 674 -6.03 21.42 -15.78
N GLY A 675 -7.30 21.14 -16.11
CA GLY A 675 -7.73 19.97 -16.87
C GLY A 675 -9.25 19.88 -17.00
N ARG A 676 -9.72 19.22 -18.07
CA ARG A 676 -11.18 19.08 -18.36
C ARG A 676 -11.88 17.94 -17.60
N CYS A 677 -11.11 17.10 -16.90
CA CYS A 677 -11.62 16.00 -16.09
C CYS A 677 -10.71 15.72 -14.89
N MET A 678 -11.24 15.00 -13.90
CA MET A 678 -10.46 14.36 -12.82
C MET A 678 -10.25 12.88 -13.12
N PHE A 679 -9.05 12.38 -12.79
CA PHE A 679 -8.65 10.99 -12.96
C PHE A 679 -9.58 10.02 -12.21
N PHE A 680 -10.17 9.07 -12.94
CA PHE A 680 -10.97 8.00 -12.35
C PHE A 680 -10.85 6.71 -13.18
N VAL A 681 -10.55 5.61 -12.48
CA VAL A 681 -10.42 4.25 -13.02
C VAL A 681 -11.48 3.36 -12.36
N ARG A 682 -12.14 2.53 -13.17
CA ARG A 682 -13.15 1.56 -12.72
C ARG A 682 -12.57 0.51 -11.76
N SER A 683 -13.44 -0.09 -10.95
CA SER A 683 -13.10 -1.19 -10.04
C SER A 683 -13.00 -2.51 -10.80
N SER A 684 -12.00 -3.37 -10.54
CA SER A 684 -11.83 -4.65 -11.25
C SER A 684 -13.06 -5.55 -11.09
N PRO A 685 -13.47 -6.27 -12.15
CA PRO A 685 -14.59 -7.18 -12.11
C PRO A 685 -14.20 -8.50 -11.45
N VAL A 686 -15.14 -9.12 -10.74
CA VAL A 686 -15.04 -10.54 -10.34
C VAL A 686 -15.18 -11.41 -11.59
N CYS A 687 -14.34 -12.44 -11.74
CA CYS A 687 -14.47 -13.47 -12.78
C CYS A 687 -15.91 -13.98 -12.96
N GLY A 688 -16.47 -13.87 -14.17
CA GLY A 688 -17.86 -14.28 -14.48
C GLY A 688 -18.98 -13.38 -13.94
N SER A 689 -18.63 -12.40 -13.08
CA SER A 689 -19.51 -11.65 -12.19
C SER A 689 -20.36 -12.52 -11.23
N GLY A 690 -20.92 -11.90 -10.19
CA GLY A 690 -21.35 -12.60 -8.98
C GLY A 690 -22.85 -12.82 -8.81
N MET A 691 -23.30 -13.25 -7.62
CA MET A 691 -22.49 -13.57 -6.42
C MET A 691 -21.67 -14.86 -6.61
N THR A 692 -20.32 -14.73 -6.61
CA THR A 692 -19.34 -15.83 -6.75
C THR A 692 -19.67 -16.85 -7.85
N SER A 693 -19.28 -16.59 -9.11
CA SER A 693 -19.54 -17.52 -10.22
C SER A 693 -18.82 -18.86 -10.04
N LEU A 694 -19.57 -19.88 -9.64
CA LEU A 694 -19.15 -21.29 -9.58
C LEU A 694 -19.22 -21.98 -10.96
N LEU A 695 -19.07 -21.22 -12.05
CA LEU A 695 -19.50 -21.58 -13.42
C LEU A 695 -20.97 -22.02 -13.49
N MET A 696 -21.88 -21.04 -13.41
CA MET A 696 -23.26 -21.25 -13.87
C MET A 696 -23.37 -21.08 -15.40
N ASN A 697 -24.41 -21.67 -15.97
CA ASN A 697 -24.73 -21.71 -17.40
C ASN A 697 -25.17 -20.35 -18.01
N SER A 698 -24.80 -19.22 -17.41
CA SER A 698 -25.32 -17.89 -17.75
C SER A 698 -24.42 -16.76 -17.28
N VAL A 699 -24.40 -15.65 -18.02
CA VAL A 699 -23.71 -14.39 -17.67
C VAL A 699 -24.49 -13.60 -16.61
N TYR A 700 -23.79 -13.10 -15.58
CA TYR A 700 -24.35 -12.19 -14.57
C TYR A 700 -23.73 -10.79 -14.65
N ALA A 701 -24.49 -9.77 -14.22
CA ALA A 701 -24.06 -8.37 -14.22
C ALA A 701 -22.86 -8.11 -13.29
N ARG A 702 -22.00 -7.15 -13.69
CA ARG A 702 -20.66 -6.90 -13.12
C ARG A 702 -20.69 -6.75 -11.60
N GLU A 703 -19.89 -7.58 -10.92
CA GLU A 703 -19.59 -7.43 -9.49
C GLU A 703 -18.14 -7.01 -9.28
N GLN A 704 -17.87 -6.37 -8.14
CA GLN A 704 -16.56 -5.85 -7.78
C GLN A 704 -15.94 -6.71 -6.66
N ILE A 705 -14.61 -6.78 -6.66
CA ILE A 705 -13.83 -7.56 -5.71
C ILE A 705 -13.62 -6.75 -4.42
N ASN A 706 -13.91 -7.35 -3.25
CA ASN A 706 -13.36 -6.89 -1.97
C ASN A 706 -11.99 -7.56 -1.76
N HIS A 707 -10.93 -6.78 -1.62
CA HIS A 707 -9.57 -7.26 -1.36
C HIS A 707 -9.39 -7.72 0.10
N LEU A 708 -10.17 -7.19 1.05
CA LEU A 708 -10.06 -7.54 2.46
C LEU A 708 -10.97 -8.69 2.87
N THR A 709 -10.66 -9.33 4.01
CA THR A 709 -11.66 -10.13 4.73
C THR A 709 -12.84 -9.23 5.13
N SER A 710 -14.04 -9.78 5.22
CA SER A 710 -15.23 -9.01 5.61
C SER A 710 -15.44 -8.94 7.12
N PHE A 711 -14.56 -9.51 7.94
CA PHE A 711 -14.74 -9.61 9.38
C PHE A 711 -14.03 -8.46 10.10
N ILE A 712 -14.52 -8.05 11.28
CA ILE A 712 -13.69 -7.27 12.19
C ILE A 712 -12.70 -8.25 12.82
N ASP A 713 -11.56 -8.44 12.16
CA ASP A 713 -10.54 -9.41 12.54
C ASP A 713 -9.10 -8.87 12.55
N GLY A 714 -8.94 -7.56 12.37
CA GLY A 714 -7.65 -6.88 12.37
C GLY A 714 -6.83 -7.14 11.11
N SER A 715 -7.47 -7.50 9.99
CA SER A 715 -6.85 -7.58 8.67
C SER A 715 -6.06 -6.30 8.33
N ASN A 716 -6.54 -5.14 8.79
CA ASN A 716 -5.86 -3.85 8.67
C ASN A 716 -4.52 -3.73 9.45
N VAL A 717 -4.25 -4.67 10.36
CA VAL A 717 -2.99 -4.84 11.11
C VAL A 717 -2.23 -6.10 10.65
N TYR A 718 -2.93 -7.15 10.21
CA TYR A 718 -2.38 -8.50 10.00
C TYR A 718 -2.25 -8.98 8.55
N GLY A 719 -2.77 -8.24 7.58
CA GLY A 719 -2.91 -8.64 6.18
C GLY A 719 -4.23 -9.39 5.91
N SER A 720 -4.63 -9.46 4.64
CA SER A 720 -5.80 -10.23 4.17
C SER A 720 -5.42 -11.49 3.40
N THR A 721 -4.14 -11.87 3.46
CA THR A 721 -3.54 -13.08 2.89
C THR A 721 -2.47 -13.63 3.84
N GLU A 722 -2.14 -14.92 3.72
CA GLU A 722 -1.00 -15.49 4.47
C GLU A 722 0.33 -14.83 4.06
N HIS A 723 0.48 -14.44 2.78
CA HIS A 723 1.67 -13.77 2.26
C HIS A 723 1.94 -12.43 2.96
N GLU A 724 0.97 -11.51 2.98
CA GLU A 724 1.08 -10.22 3.66
C GLU A 724 1.34 -10.40 5.15
N SER A 725 0.71 -11.41 5.78
CA SER A 725 0.94 -11.70 7.19
C SER A 725 2.38 -12.11 7.47
N LEU A 726 2.97 -12.96 6.64
CA LEU A 726 4.39 -13.33 6.74
C LEU A 726 5.33 -12.15 6.46
N GLU A 727 4.91 -11.17 5.64
CA GLU A 727 5.66 -9.91 5.49
C GLU A 727 5.58 -9.00 6.72
N LEU A 728 4.52 -9.09 7.53
CA LEU A 728 4.31 -8.27 8.73
C LEU A 728 4.87 -8.90 10.02
N ARG A 729 5.00 -10.23 10.08
CA ARG A 729 5.43 -10.99 11.27
C ARG A 729 6.95 -11.00 11.47
N ASP A 730 7.41 -10.84 12.71
CA ASP A 730 8.81 -10.98 13.08
C ASP A 730 9.20 -12.47 13.21
N LEU A 731 9.52 -13.06 12.06
CA LEU A 731 9.93 -14.46 11.94
C LEU A 731 11.39 -14.71 12.38
N SER A 732 12.11 -13.69 12.88
CA SER A 732 13.50 -13.85 13.34
C SER A 732 13.62 -14.60 14.68
N ASN A 733 12.51 -14.73 15.42
CA ASN A 733 12.47 -15.31 16.75
C ASN A 733 11.09 -15.91 17.08
N GLN A 734 11.05 -16.77 18.10
CA GLN A 734 9.84 -17.51 18.50
C GLN A 734 8.95 -16.73 19.50
N ARG A 735 8.84 -15.39 19.37
CA ARG A 735 8.01 -14.56 20.27
C ARG A 735 6.65 -14.16 19.71
N GLY A 736 6.34 -14.54 18.47
CA GLY A 736 5.04 -14.27 17.85
C GLY A 736 4.72 -12.79 17.65
N LEU A 737 5.74 -11.96 17.42
CA LEU A 737 5.62 -10.51 17.27
C LEU A 737 5.36 -10.08 15.82
N LEU A 738 4.95 -8.83 15.63
CA LEU A 738 5.02 -8.10 14.36
C LEU A 738 6.34 -7.31 14.26
N LYS A 739 6.90 -7.21 13.05
CA LYS A 739 8.18 -6.54 12.75
C LYS A 739 8.17 -5.09 13.24
N GLN A 740 9.24 -4.66 13.89
CA GLN A 740 9.38 -3.30 14.41
C GLN A 740 10.15 -2.41 13.43
N GLY A 741 9.66 -1.19 13.21
CA GLY A 741 10.39 -0.16 12.46
C GLY A 741 11.44 0.57 13.30
N GLN A 742 12.11 1.54 12.69
CA GLN A 742 13.08 2.36 13.39
C GLN A 742 12.46 3.13 14.57
N LEU A 743 13.23 3.25 15.65
CA LEU A 743 12.88 4.07 16.81
C LEU A 743 13.09 5.55 16.48
N VAL A 744 12.09 6.38 16.77
CA VAL A 744 12.28 7.84 16.83
C VAL A 744 13.28 8.14 17.96
N PRO A 745 14.25 9.07 17.79
CA PRO A 745 15.42 9.13 18.67
C PRO A 745 15.12 9.19 20.19
N SER A 746 15.79 8.29 20.92
CA SER A 746 16.04 8.30 22.37
C SER A 746 14.91 8.07 23.39
N SER A 747 13.61 8.08 23.05
CA SER A 747 12.56 7.85 24.08
C SER A 747 11.21 7.23 23.67
N GLY A 748 10.93 7.07 22.37
CA GLY A 748 9.65 6.49 21.90
C GLY A 748 9.63 4.95 21.86
N LYS A 749 8.43 4.37 21.92
CA LYS A 749 8.16 2.95 21.59
C LYS A 749 8.30 2.74 20.07
N ALA A 750 8.50 1.49 19.65
CA ALA A 750 8.60 1.10 18.24
C ALA A 750 7.44 1.65 17.38
N LEU A 751 7.78 2.06 16.15
CA LEU A 751 6.81 2.36 15.10
C LEU A 751 6.59 1.14 14.19
N LEU A 752 5.63 1.26 13.27
CA LEU A 752 5.47 0.35 12.15
C LEU A 752 6.79 0.25 11.34
N PRO A 753 7.08 -0.90 10.71
CA PRO A 753 8.19 -1.02 9.77
C PRO A 753 7.94 -0.17 8.52
N PHE A 754 8.98 0.15 7.76
CA PHE A 754 8.82 0.80 6.44
C PHE A 754 8.50 -0.24 5.36
N ALA A 755 7.74 0.15 4.36
CA ALA A 755 7.55 -0.63 3.14
C ALA A 755 8.85 -0.68 2.33
N VAL A 756 9.16 -1.86 1.78
CA VAL A 756 10.31 -2.06 0.87
C VAL A 756 9.79 -2.04 -0.56
N GLY A 757 10.39 -1.22 -1.42
CA GLY A 757 9.91 -0.98 -2.78
C GLY A 757 8.75 0.03 -2.82
N PRO A 758 7.81 -0.05 -3.77
CA PRO A 758 6.58 0.74 -3.71
C PRO A 758 5.81 0.43 -2.40
N PRO A 759 5.16 1.44 -1.78
CA PRO A 759 4.57 2.59 -2.45
C PRO A 759 5.31 3.89 -2.04
N THR A 760 5.55 4.80 -2.99
CA THR A 760 6.51 5.90 -2.82
C THR A 760 5.87 7.25 -2.50
N GLU A 761 4.54 7.32 -2.36
CA GLU A 761 3.77 8.55 -2.15
C GLU A 761 4.06 9.30 -0.86
N CYS A 762 4.79 8.69 0.07
CA CYS A 762 5.32 9.36 1.25
C CYS A 762 6.56 10.22 0.97
N MET A 763 7.29 9.93 -0.11
CA MET A 763 8.39 10.73 -0.64
C MET A 763 7.83 11.78 -1.62
N ARG A 764 6.90 12.63 -1.13
CA ARG A 764 6.12 13.58 -1.94
C ARG A 764 6.96 14.61 -2.67
N ASP A 765 8.09 14.98 -2.09
CA ASP A 765 9.09 15.91 -2.63
C ASP A 765 10.43 15.51 -2.01
N GLU A 766 11.47 15.33 -2.84
CA GLU A 766 12.83 14.97 -2.37
C GLU A 766 13.44 16.07 -1.48
N SER A 767 12.89 17.28 -1.48
CA SER A 767 13.25 18.39 -0.59
C SER A 767 12.37 18.54 0.67
N GLU A 768 11.15 17.97 0.73
CA GLU A 768 10.36 17.90 1.98
C GLU A 768 10.79 16.70 2.84
N SER A 769 10.92 15.49 2.26
CA SER A 769 11.40 14.32 3.01
C SER A 769 11.75 13.07 2.19
N PRO A 770 12.86 12.36 2.49
CA PRO A 770 13.18 11.05 1.93
C PRO A 770 12.53 9.87 2.68
N VAL A 771 11.48 10.10 3.49
CA VAL A 771 10.88 9.08 4.36
C VAL A 771 9.88 8.21 3.57
N PRO A 772 10.10 6.87 3.47
CA PRO A 772 9.18 5.96 2.81
C PRO A 772 7.91 5.72 3.65
N CYS A 773 6.89 5.14 3.02
CA CYS A 773 5.65 4.79 3.70
C CYS A 773 5.85 3.66 4.73
N PHE A 774 5.05 3.67 5.80
CA PHE A 774 4.96 2.56 6.74
C PHE A 774 4.24 1.36 6.13
N LEU A 775 4.59 0.16 6.59
CA LEU A 775 3.98 -1.11 6.22
C LEU A 775 3.00 -1.56 7.33
N ALA A 776 1.79 -1.94 6.94
CA ALA A 776 0.71 -2.42 7.81
C ALA A 776 -0.16 -3.42 7.01
N GLY A 777 -1.13 -4.07 7.68
CA GLY A 777 -2.04 -5.03 7.05
C GLY A 777 -2.96 -4.44 5.97
N ASP A 778 -3.27 -3.15 6.07
CA ASP A 778 -3.90 -2.36 5.01
C ASP A 778 -2.92 -1.30 4.49
N HIS A 779 -2.71 -1.24 3.17
CA HIS A 779 -1.73 -0.31 2.58
C HIS A 779 -2.15 1.16 2.68
N ARG A 780 -3.44 1.43 2.91
CA ARG A 780 -3.96 2.80 3.10
C ARG A 780 -3.61 3.37 4.47
N ALA A 781 -2.91 2.65 5.36
CA ALA A 781 -2.41 3.15 6.65
C ALA A 781 -1.64 4.49 6.61
N ASN A 782 -1.07 4.86 5.46
CA ASN A 782 -0.35 6.13 5.25
C ASN A 782 -1.21 7.26 4.66
N GLU A 783 -2.49 7.01 4.36
CA GLU A 783 -3.37 7.97 3.69
C GLU A 783 -3.39 9.31 4.41
N GLN A 784 -3.52 9.32 5.75
CA GLN A 784 -3.30 10.50 6.59
C GLN A 784 -2.81 10.12 8.00
N LEU A 785 -2.11 11.05 8.68
CA LEU A 785 -1.32 10.77 9.88
C LEU A 785 -2.10 10.24 11.09
N GLY A 786 -3.37 10.63 11.24
CA GLY A 786 -4.24 10.12 12.31
C GLY A 786 -4.58 8.64 12.13
N LEU A 787 -4.73 8.19 10.88
CA LEU A 787 -4.87 6.78 10.55
C LEU A 787 -3.56 6.03 10.83
N THR A 788 -2.42 6.58 10.40
CA THR A 788 -1.09 6.00 10.66
C THR A 788 -0.81 5.85 12.17
N ALA A 789 -1.25 6.82 12.97
CA ALA A 789 -1.21 6.74 14.43
C ALA A 789 -2.06 5.59 15.00
N MET A 790 -3.23 5.31 14.42
CA MET A 790 -4.08 4.18 14.80
C MET A 790 -3.46 2.82 14.43
N HIS A 791 -2.96 2.63 13.20
CA HIS A 791 -2.26 1.38 12.84
C HIS A 791 -1.05 1.15 13.75
N THR A 792 -0.27 2.20 14.05
CA THR A 792 0.86 2.12 15.00
C THR A 792 0.39 1.71 16.40
N LEU A 793 -0.74 2.23 16.87
CA LEU A 793 -1.28 1.93 18.20
C LEU A 793 -1.68 0.46 18.34
N TRP A 794 -2.37 -0.10 17.33
CA TRP A 794 -2.84 -1.49 17.35
C TRP A 794 -1.73 -2.51 17.05
N PHE A 795 -0.75 -2.14 16.21
CA PHE A 795 0.51 -2.86 16.07
C PHE A 795 1.26 -2.98 17.42
N ARG A 796 1.36 -1.87 18.17
CA ARG A 796 1.95 -1.86 19.52
C ARG A 796 1.14 -2.75 20.49
N GLU A 797 -0.19 -2.73 20.43
CA GLU A 797 -1.05 -3.58 21.27
C GLU A 797 -0.82 -5.07 21.01
N HIS A 798 -0.71 -5.50 19.75
CA HIS A 798 -0.37 -6.89 19.43
C HIS A 798 0.97 -7.30 20.06
N ASN A 799 2.02 -6.50 19.88
CA ASN A 799 3.35 -6.80 20.44
C ASN A 799 3.34 -6.80 21.97
N ARG A 800 2.52 -5.95 22.61
CA ARG A 800 2.30 -5.93 24.07
C ARG A 800 1.60 -7.20 24.56
N VAL A 801 0.51 -7.60 23.90
CA VAL A 801 -0.27 -8.80 24.23
C VAL A 801 0.56 -10.07 24.02
N ALA A 802 1.22 -10.22 22.86
CA ALA A 802 2.12 -11.33 22.56
C ALA A 802 3.23 -11.49 23.63
N THR A 803 3.88 -10.38 24.01
CA THR A 803 4.91 -10.38 25.06
C THR A 803 4.36 -10.83 26.42
N LYS A 804 3.16 -10.37 26.81
CA LYS A 804 2.51 -10.80 28.07
C LYS A 804 2.07 -12.27 28.02
N LEU A 805 1.53 -12.74 26.89
CA LEU A 805 1.09 -14.13 26.71
C LEU A 805 2.27 -15.11 26.75
N LEU A 806 3.38 -14.82 26.08
CA LEU A 806 4.59 -15.64 26.16
C LEU A 806 5.17 -15.69 27.59
N ALA A 807 5.09 -14.59 28.35
CA ALA A 807 5.53 -14.56 29.74
C ALA A 807 4.65 -15.40 30.68
N LEU A 808 3.35 -15.53 30.39
CA LEU A 808 2.41 -16.40 31.11
C LEU A 808 2.52 -17.87 30.69
N ASN A 809 2.80 -18.12 29.41
CA ASN A 809 2.91 -19.43 28.78
C ASN A 809 4.25 -19.62 28.06
N PRO A 810 5.39 -19.79 28.78
CA PRO A 810 6.72 -19.94 28.14
C PRO A 810 6.93 -21.24 27.33
N HIS A 811 5.88 -22.05 27.20
CA HIS A 811 5.86 -23.31 26.45
C HIS A 811 5.13 -23.18 25.10
N TRP A 812 4.47 -22.04 24.82
CA TRP A 812 3.89 -21.74 23.51
C TRP A 812 4.99 -21.36 22.50
N ASP A 813 4.83 -21.81 21.25
CA ASP A 813 5.69 -21.39 20.14
C ASP A 813 5.28 -20.02 19.55
N GLY A 814 6.09 -19.49 18.64
CA GLY A 814 5.86 -18.17 18.04
C GLY A 814 4.61 -18.10 17.16
N ASP A 815 4.16 -19.21 16.59
CA ASP A 815 2.88 -19.27 15.85
C ASP A 815 1.69 -19.23 16.83
N THR A 816 1.74 -19.98 17.93
CA THR A 816 0.70 -19.99 18.97
C THR A 816 0.58 -18.63 19.66
N VAL A 817 1.70 -18.02 20.06
CA VAL A 817 1.70 -16.67 20.66
C VAL A 817 1.14 -15.63 19.68
N TYR A 818 1.55 -15.67 18.41
CA TYR A 818 1.03 -14.76 17.38
C TYR A 818 -0.49 -14.93 17.19
N HIS A 819 -0.97 -16.17 17.07
CA HIS A 819 -2.40 -16.42 16.83
C HIS A 819 -3.28 -16.08 18.04
N GLU A 820 -2.85 -16.34 19.28
CA GLU A 820 -3.56 -15.88 20.48
C GLU A 820 -3.51 -14.36 20.65
N ALA A 821 -2.39 -13.71 20.32
CA ALA A 821 -2.30 -12.25 20.36
C ALA A 821 -3.20 -11.58 19.30
N ARG A 822 -3.21 -12.08 18.05
CA ARG A 822 -4.19 -11.66 17.02
C ARG A 822 -5.62 -11.90 17.49
N LYS A 823 -5.89 -13.03 18.15
CA LYS A 823 -7.21 -13.39 18.67
C LYS A 823 -7.72 -12.42 19.74
N VAL A 824 -6.89 -12.08 20.72
CA VAL A 824 -7.23 -11.08 21.75
C VAL A 824 -7.42 -9.70 21.13
N VAL A 825 -6.54 -9.27 20.21
CA VAL A 825 -6.60 -7.94 19.58
C VAL A 825 -7.89 -7.74 18.79
N TRP A 826 -8.30 -8.66 17.91
CA TRP A 826 -9.56 -8.44 17.19
C TRP A 826 -10.78 -8.52 18.12
N ALA A 827 -10.71 -9.28 19.22
CA ALA A 827 -11.79 -9.30 20.21
C ALA A 827 -11.94 -7.95 20.92
N GLN A 828 -10.84 -7.26 21.21
CA GLN A 828 -10.86 -5.86 21.65
C GLN A 828 -11.47 -4.94 20.58
N MET A 829 -11.10 -5.09 19.29
CA MET A 829 -11.66 -4.29 18.19
C MET A 829 -13.17 -4.51 17.99
N GLN A 830 -13.65 -5.74 18.08
CA GLN A 830 -15.07 -6.09 18.05
C GLN A 830 -15.82 -5.47 19.23
N HIS A 831 -15.30 -5.62 20.45
CA HIS A 831 -15.92 -5.05 21.64
C HIS A 831 -15.96 -3.52 21.60
N VAL A 832 -14.85 -2.85 21.27
CA VAL A 832 -14.80 -1.38 21.09
C VAL A 832 -15.77 -0.92 20.00
N THR A 833 -15.90 -1.65 18.90
CA THR A 833 -16.85 -1.29 17.83
C THR A 833 -18.30 -1.37 18.30
N TYR A 834 -18.75 -2.49 18.87
CA TYR A 834 -20.17 -2.70 19.16
C TYR A 834 -20.62 -2.13 20.51
N ALA A 835 -19.79 -2.17 21.55
CA ALA A 835 -20.12 -1.62 22.87
C ALA A 835 -19.82 -0.12 22.96
N HIS A 836 -18.73 0.36 22.34
CA HIS A 836 -18.28 1.74 22.51
C HIS A 836 -18.53 2.66 21.31
N TRP A 837 -18.33 2.24 20.05
CA TRP A 837 -18.43 3.14 18.89
C TRP A 837 -19.84 3.20 18.28
N LEU A 838 -20.42 2.06 17.89
CA LEU A 838 -21.74 1.99 17.23
C LEU A 838 -22.86 2.74 17.96
N PRO A 839 -22.97 2.73 19.31
CA PRO A 839 -23.99 3.49 20.02
C PRO A 839 -23.93 5.01 19.81
N LYS A 840 -22.77 5.58 19.44
CA LYS A 840 -22.65 7.02 19.11
C LYS A 840 -23.07 7.33 17.67
N ILE A 841 -22.93 6.37 16.75
CA ILE A 841 -23.36 6.50 15.35
C ILE A 841 -24.87 6.24 15.22
N LEU A 842 -25.33 5.14 15.80
CA LEU A 842 -26.68 4.60 15.64
C LEU A 842 -27.68 5.10 16.69
N GLY A 843 -27.20 5.65 17.81
CA GLY A 843 -28.03 6.04 18.95
C GLY A 843 -28.83 4.87 19.56
N GLU A 844 -29.71 5.16 20.52
CA GLU A 844 -30.59 4.15 21.11
C GLU A 844 -31.50 3.50 20.04
N ALA A 845 -32.06 4.31 19.14
CA ALA A 845 -32.96 3.86 18.09
C ALA A 845 -32.31 2.81 17.15
N GLY A 846 -31.12 3.11 16.63
CA GLY A 846 -30.41 2.19 15.73
C GLY A 846 -29.80 0.99 16.46
N MET A 847 -29.36 1.13 17.72
CA MET A 847 -28.95 -0.02 18.54
C MET A 847 -30.13 -0.95 18.86
N LYS A 848 -31.34 -0.41 19.08
CA LYS A 848 -32.57 -1.20 19.22
C LYS A 848 -32.95 -1.92 17.91
N VAL A 849 -32.70 -1.30 16.75
CA VAL A 849 -32.88 -1.93 15.43
C VAL A 849 -31.83 -3.01 15.16
N LEU A 850 -30.59 -2.87 15.65
CA LEU A 850 -29.53 -3.88 15.61
C LEU A 850 -29.84 -5.07 16.54
N GLY A 851 -30.35 -4.79 17.74
CA GLY A 851 -30.72 -5.78 18.75
C GLY A 851 -29.52 -6.47 19.42
N GLU A 852 -29.79 -7.30 20.42
CA GLU A 852 -28.78 -8.09 21.14
C GLU A 852 -28.20 -9.22 20.28
N TYR A 853 -27.06 -9.77 20.69
CA TYR A 853 -26.47 -10.97 20.08
C TYR A 853 -27.21 -12.23 20.55
N ARG A 854 -27.41 -13.20 19.64
CA ARG A 854 -28.18 -14.43 19.91
C ARG A 854 -27.43 -15.74 19.63
N GLY A 855 -26.15 -15.66 19.29
CA GLY A 855 -25.34 -16.78 18.81
C GLY A 855 -25.02 -16.66 17.32
N TYR A 856 -24.14 -17.53 16.84
CA TYR A 856 -23.73 -17.59 15.43
C TYR A 856 -24.80 -18.25 14.55
N GLU A 857 -25.13 -17.60 13.43
CA GLU A 857 -26.10 -18.04 12.43
C GLU A 857 -25.37 -18.53 11.16
N PRO A 858 -25.21 -19.85 10.94
CA PRO A 858 -24.46 -20.37 9.78
C PRO A 858 -25.11 -20.10 8.42
N ASN A 859 -26.36 -19.62 8.38
CA ASN A 859 -27.04 -19.20 7.15
C ASN A 859 -26.85 -17.70 6.84
N THR A 860 -26.25 -16.93 7.75
CA THR A 860 -26.04 -15.49 7.59
C THR A 860 -24.66 -15.22 6.96
N ASN A 861 -24.66 -14.76 5.71
CA ASN A 861 -23.43 -14.41 4.99
C ASN A 861 -22.89 -13.05 5.45
N ALA A 862 -21.77 -13.07 6.19
CA ALA A 862 -21.10 -11.89 6.72
C ALA A 862 -20.43 -10.98 5.67
N GLY A 863 -20.29 -11.43 4.42
CA GLY A 863 -19.61 -10.67 3.36
C GLY A 863 -20.12 -9.23 3.19
N ILE A 864 -19.20 -8.28 2.98
CA ILE A 864 -19.56 -6.85 2.87
C ILE A 864 -20.54 -6.62 1.72
N LEU A 865 -21.60 -5.86 2.02
CA LEU A 865 -22.56 -5.41 1.04
C LEU A 865 -21.95 -4.31 0.17
N ASN A 866 -22.06 -4.42 -1.15
CA ASN A 866 -21.53 -3.46 -2.13
C ASN A 866 -22.01 -2.02 -1.80
N VAL A 867 -23.25 -1.88 -1.34
CA VAL A 867 -23.85 -0.60 -0.92
C VAL A 867 -23.24 -0.01 0.37
N PHE A 868 -22.72 -0.85 1.27
CA PHE A 868 -22.04 -0.40 2.49
C PHE A 868 -20.70 0.24 2.12
N ALA A 869 -19.85 -0.52 1.44
CA ALA A 869 -18.54 -0.13 0.92
C ALA A 869 -18.55 1.09 0.00
N THR A 870 -19.58 1.24 -0.85
CA THR A 870 -19.62 2.30 -1.86
C THR A 870 -20.30 3.59 -1.43
N ALA A 871 -21.20 3.53 -0.45
CA ALA A 871 -22.10 4.64 -0.16
C ALA A 871 -22.44 4.81 1.32
N ALA A 872 -22.82 3.73 2.02
CA ALA A 872 -23.32 3.84 3.39
C ALA A 872 -22.21 4.20 4.39
N PHE A 873 -21.12 3.42 4.45
CA PHE A 873 -20.07 3.64 5.46
C PHE A 873 -19.24 4.91 5.21
N ARG A 874 -19.23 5.37 3.95
CA ARG A 874 -18.68 6.65 3.48
C ARG A 874 -19.34 7.90 4.08
N PHE A 875 -20.37 7.76 4.93
CA PHE A 875 -20.87 8.86 5.75
C PHE A 875 -19.78 9.47 6.65
N GLY A 876 -18.75 8.69 7.02
CA GLY A 876 -17.59 9.16 7.77
C GLY A 876 -16.89 10.37 7.14
N HIS A 877 -16.94 10.52 5.81
CA HIS A 877 -16.39 11.70 5.12
C HIS A 877 -17.03 13.03 5.56
N THR A 878 -18.28 13.02 6.01
CA THR A 878 -18.97 14.22 6.56
C THR A 878 -18.47 14.62 7.95
N LEU A 879 -17.73 13.74 8.64
CA LEU A 879 -17.19 13.94 9.99
C LEU A 879 -15.70 14.34 9.97
N ILE A 880 -15.08 14.40 8.78
CA ILE A 880 -13.68 14.79 8.60
C ILE A 880 -13.51 16.30 8.81
N HIS A 881 -12.52 16.67 9.60
CA HIS A 881 -12.19 18.05 9.93
C HIS A 881 -11.13 18.60 8.95
N PRO A 882 -11.20 19.88 8.51
CA PRO A 882 -10.24 20.45 7.56
C PRO A 882 -8.81 20.63 8.13
N LEU A 883 -8.67 20.60 9.46
CA LEU A 883 -7.39 20.65 10.16
C LEU A 883 -7.20 19.37 10.98
N LEU A 884 -6.03 18.73 10.84
CA LEU A 884 -5.57 17.69 11.73
C LEU A 884 -4.86 18.33 12.93
N TYR A 885 -5.52 18.26 14.09
CA TYR A 885 -5.03 18.83 15.34
C TYR A 885 -3.84 18.06 15.89
N ARG A 886 -2.92 18.79 16.52
CA ARG A 886 -1.70 18.24 17.15
C ARG A 886 -1.47 18.94 18.48
N LEU A 887 -1.58 18.21 19.59
CA LEU A 887 -1.62 18.77 20.93
C LEU A 887 -0.53 18.21 21.84
N ASN A 888 0.09 19.07 22.65
CA ASN A 888 1.03 18.69 23.69
C ASN A 888 0.31 18.11 24.92
N ALA A 889 1.07 17.73 25.96
CA ALA A 889 0.53 17.16 27.19
C ALA A 889 -0.43 18.08 27.99
N THR A 890 -0.47 19.39 27.71
CA THR A 890 -1.42 20.34 28.33
C THR A 890 -2.57 20.73 27.39
N PHE A 891 -2.83 19.93 26.35
CA PHE A 891 -3.87 20.13 25.34
C PHE A 891 -3.78 21.46 24.58
N ARG A 892 -2.56 22.04 24.52
CA ARG A 892 -2.24 23.21 23.68
C ARG A 892 -1.55 22.75 22.38
N PRO A 893 -1.58 23.55 21.30
CA PRO A 893 -0.84 23.24 20.08
C PRO A 893 0.64 22.94 20.35
N ILE A 894 1.21 21.99 19.61
CA ILE A 894 2.67 21.81 19.55
C ILE A 894 3.33 23.00 18.81
N PRO A 895 4.65 23.26 18.96
CA PRO A 895 5.33 24.38 18.29
C PRO A 895 5.16 24.39 16.76
N GLN A 896 5.05 23.21 16.15
CA GLN A 896 4.80 23.02 14.71
C GLN A 896 3.32 23.20 14.30
N GLY A 897 2.45 23.62 15.22
CA GLY A 897 1.04 23.92 14.93
C GLY A 897 0.20 22.73 14.48
N HIS A 898 -0.93 23.04 13.82
CA HIS A 898 -1.86 22.06 13.24
C HIS A 898 -1.64 21.95 11.72
N VAL A 899 -2.05 20.84 11.12
CA VAL A 899 -1.79 20.57 9.70
C VAL A 899 -3.11 20.66 8.91
N PRO A 900 -3.22 21.52 7.87
CA PRO A 900 -4.32 21.45 6.91
C PRO A 900 -4.37 20.07 6.26
N LEU A 901 -5.56 19.48 6.13
CA LEU A 901 -5.69 18.07 5.74
C LEU A 901 -5.01 17.76 4.39
N HIS A 902 -5.06 18.67 3.40
CA HIS A 902 -4.36 18.49 2.12
C HIS A 902 -2.83 18.34 2.26
N LYS A 903 -2.24 18.84 3.35
CA LYS A 903 -0.80 18.69 3.67
C LYS A 903 -0.51 17.49 4.57
N ALA A 904 -1.50 16.94 5.27
CA ALA A 904 -1.36 15.78 6.14
C ALA A 904 -1.34 14.45 5.35
N PHE A 905 -1.97 14.42 4.17
CA PHE A 905 -1.99 13.20 3.35
C PHE A 905 -0.56 12.71 3.00
N PHE A 906 -0.31 11.41 3.15
CA PHE A 906 0.95 10.74 2.81
C PHE A 906 2.21 11.44 3.37
N SER A 907 2.23 11.88 4.63
CA SER A 907 3.34 12.66 5.20
C SER A 907 4.03 12.05 6.45
N PRO A 908 4.36 10.74 6.48
CA PRO A 908 4.82 10.04 7.68
C PRO A 908 6.08 10.62 8.34
N PHE A 909 6.90 11.39 7.61
CA PHE A 909 8.01 12.16 8.19
C PHE A 909 7.59 13.03 9.38
N ARG A 910 6.34 13.52 9.38
CA ARG A 910 5.77 14.32 10.46
C ARG A 910 5.63 13.55 11.77
N ILE A 911 5.43 12.22 11.71
CA ILE A 911 5.45 11.36 12.91
C ILE A 911 6.89 11.20 13.42
N LEU A 912 7.87 11.09 12.54
CA LEU A 912 9.29 10.94 12.91
C LEU A 912 9.90 12.25 13.48
N GLN A 913 9.53 13.40 12.91
CA GLN A 913 10.18 14.69 13.18
C GLN A 913 9.36 15.64 14.08
N GLU A 914 8.03 15.52 14.12
CA GLU A 914 7.14 16.48 14.80
C GLU A 914 6.42 15.88 16.03
N GLY A 915 7.06 14.88 16.68
CA GLY A 915 6.71 14.45 18.04
C GLY A 915 6.03 13.09 18.20
N GLY A 916 6.10 12.20 17.21
CA GLY A 916 5.51 10.85 17.30
C GLY A 916 4.00 10.82 17.07
N ILE A 917 3.36 9.73 17.49
CA ILE A 917 1.89 9.56 17.39
C ILE A 917 1.14 10.29 18.52
N ASP A 918 1.82 10.57 19.61
CA ASP A 918 1.29 11.15 20.85
C ASP A 918 0.53 12.49 20.63
N PRO A 919 1.03 13.46 19.83
CA PRO A 919 0.31 14.71 19.57
C PRO A 919 -0.92 14.54 18.69
N LEU A 920 -0.88 13.58 17.77
CA LEU A 920 -1.99 13.24 16.86
C LEU A 920 -3.12 12.58 17.64
N LEU A 921 -2.79 11.59 18.50
CA LEU A 921 -3.76 10.95 19.40
C LEU A 921 -4.45 11.97 20.31
N ARG A 922 -3.69 12.86 20.97
CA ARG A 922 -4.28 13.96 21.76
C ARG A 922 -5.12 14.92 20.93
N GLY A 923 -4.78 15.16 19.66
CA GLY A 923 -5.66 15.89 18.74
C GLY A 923 -6.99 15.16 18.53
N LEU A 924 -6.93 13.88 18.18
CA LEU A 924 -8.10 13.05 17.86
C LEU A 924 -9.11 12.96 19.02
N PHE A 925 -8.67 12.64 20.25
CA PHE A 925 -9.60 12.57 21.40
C PHE A 925 -9.75 13.89 22.17
N GLY A 926 -8.84 14.85 21.99
CA GLY A 926 -8.85 16.12 22.73
C GLY A 926 -9.65 17.25 22.08
N VAL A 927 -10.01 17.14 20.80
CA VAL A 927 -10.88 18.12 20.12
C VAL A 927 -12.26 17.53 19.76
N PRO A 928 -13.32 18.36 19.72
CA PRO A 928 -14.57 18.04 19.03
C PRO A 928 -14.34 17.54 17.60
N GLY A 929 -15.17 16.60 17.14
CA GLY A 929 -15.22 16.23 15.72
C GLY A 929 -15.93 17.29 14.89
N LYS A 930 -16.01 17.09 13.56
CA LYS A 930 -16.95 17.84 12.73
C LYS A 930 -18.35 17.20 12.86
N MET A 931 -19.38 18.02 13.04
CA MET A 931 -20.77 17.58 13.00
C MET A 931 -21.23 17.31 11.57
N ARG A 932 -22.04 16.25 11.36
CA ARG A 932 -22.78 16.04 10.12
C ARG A 932 -24.07 16.88 10.16
N ILE A 933 -24.18 17.86 9.29
CA ILE A 933 -25.40 18.68 9.09
C ILE A 933 -25.76 18.59 7.61
N PRO A 934 -27.04 18.40 7.20
CA PRO A 934 -27.42 18.29 5.79
C PRO A 934 -26.99 19.44 4.88
N SER A 935 -26.75 20.63 5.43
CA SER A 935 -26.24 21.82 4.73
C SER A 935 -24.72 22.04 4.88
N GLU A 936 -24.02 21.24 5.68
CA GLU A 936 -22.57 21.34 5.91
C GLU A 936 -21.94 19.94 5.80
N LEU A 937 -21.76 19.43 4.59
CA LEU A 937 -21.38 18.03 4.38
C LEU A 937 -19.87 17.79 4.32
N LEU A 938 -19.24 17.88 3.14
CA LEU A 938 -17.79 17.69 2.99
C LEU A 938 -17.08 19.04 2.89
N ASN A 939 -16.04 19.22 3.69
CA ASN A 939 -15.28 20.47 3.71
C ASN A 939 -14.37 20.61 2.47
N MET A 940 -13.96 21.84 2.14
CA MET A 940 -13.12 22.15 0.97
C MET A 940 -11.80 21.38 0.86
N GLU A 941 -11.22 20.87 1.95
CA GLU A 941 -9.99 20.05 1.85
C GLU A 941 -10.27 18.71 1.15
N LEU A 942 -11.53 18.27 1.12
CA LEU A 942 -12.00 17.04 0.47
C LEU A 942 -12.69 17.27 -0.87
N THR A 943 -13.36 18.41 -1.09
CA THR A 943 -14.01 18.72 -2.37
C THR A 943 -13.14 19.58 -3.30
N GLU A 944 -12.22 20.40 -2.77
CA GLU A 944 -11.40 21.34 -3.56
C GLU A 944 -9.89 21.04 -3.55
N LYS A 945 -9.39 20.34 -2.52
CA LYS A 945 -7.95 20.09 -2.33
C LYS A 945 -7.59 18.62 -2.08
N LEU A 946 -8.50 17.68 -2.35
CA LEU A 946 -8.21 16.26 -2.12
C LEU A 946 -6.97 15.88 -2.93
N PHE A 947 -5.95 15.43 -2.21
CA PHE A 947 -4.68 15.01 -2.81
C PHE A 947 -4.01 16.07 -3.70
N SER A 948 -4.25 17.38 -3.49
CA SER A 948 -3.68 18.45 -4.33
C SER A 948 -2.15 18.55 -4.27
N MET A 949 -1.52 18.00 -3.23
CA MET A 949 -0.05 17.87 -3.14
C MET A 949 0.49 16.73 -4.03
N VAL A 950 -0.39 15.82 -4.49
CA VAL A 950 -0.05 14.62 -5.24
C VAL A 950 -0.96 14.42 -6.49
N HIS A 951 -1.54 15.50 -7.03
CA HIS A 951 -2.26 15.52 -8.32
C HIS A 951 -2.19 16.91 -8.99
N SER A 952 -2.09 16.96 -10.32
CA SER A 952 -2.09 18.22 -11.10
C SER A 952 -3.47 18.91 -11.16
N VAL A 953 -4.54 18.12 -11.07
CA VAL A 953 -5.92 18.58 -10.89
C VAL A 953 -6.40 18.02 -9.55
N SER A 954 -6.59 18.90 -8.56
CA SER A 954 -7.12 18.50 -7.24
C SER A 954 -8.38 17.65 -7.40
N LEU A 955 -8.42 16.51 -6.72
CA LEU A 955 -9.59 15.64 -6.76
C LEU A 955 -10.76 16.22 -5.95
N ASP A 956 -11.88 15.52 -5.99
CA ASP A 956 -13.10 15.81 -5.24
C ASP A 956 -13.68 14.49 -4.72
N LEU A 957 -13.68 14.31 -3.40
CA LEU A 957 -14.12 13.08 -2.76
C LEU A 957 -15.62 12.81 -2.93
N ALA A 958 -16.46 13.86 -2.95
CA ALA A 958 -17.89 13.71 -3.18
C ALA A 958 -18.18 13.27 -4.62
N ALA A 959 -17.52 13.89 -5.59
CA ALA A 959 -17.61 13.50 -6.99
C ALA A 959 -17.12 12.06 -7.23
N ILE A 960 -16.03 11.65 -6.57
CA ILE A 960 -15.49 10.28 -6.62
C ILE A 960 -16.48 9.27 -6.01
N ASN A 961 -17.14 9.59 -4.90
CA ASN A 961 -18.13 8.69 -4.29
C ASN A 961 -19.37 8.51 -5.19
N ILE A 962 -19.85 9.58 -5.82
CA ILE A 962 -20.94 9.51 -6.81
C ILE A 962 -20.52 8.65 -8.02
N GLN A 963 -19.33 8.89 -8.58
CA GLN A 963 -18.82 8.14 -9.74
C GLN A 963 -18.58 6.66 -9.41
N ARG A 964 -18.06 6.35 -8.21
CA ARG A 964 -17.87 4.97 -7.73
C ARG A 964 -19.20 4.24 -7.51
N GLY A 965 -20.23 4.93 -7.02
CA GLY A 965 -21.60 4.40 -6.97
C GLY A 965 -22.16 4.04 -8.35
N ARG A 966 -21.90 4.86 -9.38
CA ARG A 966 -22.28 4.57 -10.77
C ARG A 966 -21.49 3.40 -11.37
N ASP A 967 -20.18 3.34 -11.10
CA ASP A 967 -19.26 2.27 -11.53
C ASP A 967 -19.62 0.89 -10.94
N HIS A 968 -20.01 0.86 -9.67
CA HIS A 968 -20.49 -0.35 -8.98
C HIS A 968 -21.95 -0.69 -9.28
N GLY A 969 -22.61 0.04 -10.19
CA GLY A 969 -24.01 -0.19 -10.54
C GLY A 969 -24.94 -0.10 -9.33
N ILE A 970 -24.69 0.81 -8.40
CA ILE A 970 -25.53 0.99 -7.21
C ILE A 970 -26.90 1.56 -7.65
N PRO A 971 -28.01 0.92 -7.25
CA PRO A 971 -29.35 1.45 -7.51
C PRO A 971 -29.60 2.86 -6.97
N PRO A 972 -30.49 3.64 -7.59
CA PRO A 972 -30.94 4.93 -7.09
C PRO A 972 -31.41 4.90 -5.63
N TYR A 973 -31.34 6.07 -4.98
CA TYR A 973 -31.75 6.28 -3.59
C TYR A 973 -33.14 5.71 -3.27
N ASN A 974 -34.10 5.92 -4.17
CA ASN A 974 -35.49 5.54 -3.95
C ASN A 974 -35.71 4.01 -3.87
N ASP A 975 -34.89 3.21 -4.55
CA ASP A 975 -34.97 1.76 -4.49
C ASP A 975 -34.49 1.23 -3.11
N PHE A 976 -33.50 1.90 -2.49
CA PHE A 976 -33.07 1.62 -1.12
C PHE A 976 -34.02 2.16 -0.04
N ARG A 977 -34.74 3.27 -0.29
CA ARG A 977 -35.85 3.71 0.59
C ARG A 977 -36.91 2.61 0.73
N VAL A 978 -37.32 2.01 -0.40
CA VAL A 978 -38.29 0.90 -0.40
C VAL A 978 -37.74 -0.33 0.32
N PHE A 979 -36.47 -0.71 0.11
CA PHE A 979 -35.81 -1.77 0.89
C PHE A 979 -35.86 -1.49 2.40
N CYS A 980 -35.63 -0.24 2.80
CA CYS A 980 -35.68 0.21 4.19
C CYS A 980 -37.10 0.48 4.72
N ASN A 981 -38.14 0.00 4.03
CA ASN A 981 -39.56 0.14 4.41
C ASN A 981 -40.02 1.61 4.53
N LEU A 982 -39.43 2.50 3.74
CA LEU A 982 -39.87 3.88 3.52
C LEU A 982 -40.69 3.97 2.21
N THR A 983 -41.50 5.01 2.05
CA THR A 983 -42.37 5.17 0.88
C THR A 983 -41.57 5.44 -0.41
N SER A 984 -41.99 4.91 -1.56
CA SER A 984 -41.39 5.30 -2.85
C SER A 984 -41.83 6.70 -3.25
N ALA A 985 -40.89 7.64 -3.33
CA ALA A 985 -41.13 8.99 -3.83
C ALA A 985 -41.33 8.99 -5.34
N GLN A 986 -42.46 9.54 -5.80
CA GLN A 986 -42.70 9.87 -7.20
C GLN A 986 -42.24 11.31 -7.49
N GLU A 987 -42.42 12.20 -6.52
CA GLU A 987 -42.02 13.62 -6.59
C GLU A 987 -41.05 13.99 -5.46
N PHE A 988 -40.30 15.09 -5.63
CA PHE A 988 -39.30 15.52 -4.63
C PHE A 988 -39.94 15.96 -3.30
N ASP A 989 -41.22 16.34 -3.29
CA ASP A 989 -41.97 16.66 -2.07
C ASP A 989 -42.39 15.43 -1.25
N ASP A 990 -42.34 14.22 -1.82
CA ASP A 990 -42.49 12.97 -1.05
C ASP A 990 -41.30 12.72 -0.11
N LEU A 991 -40.16 13.39 -0.35
CA LEU A 991 -38.94 13.29 0.46
C LEU A 991 -38.97 14.17 1.71
N LYS A 992 -40.03 14.97 1.93
CA LYS A 992 -40.12 15.98 3.02
C LYS A 992 -39.99 15.42 4.45
N ASN A 993 -40.12 14.11 4.63
CA ASN A 993 -39.98 13.46 5.94
C ASN A 993 -38.51 13.19 6.28
N GLU A 994 -37.75 12.69 5.30
CA GLU A 994 -36.33 12.36 5.44
C GLU A 994 -35.39 13.53 5.05
N ILE A 995 -35.88 14.48 4.25
CA ILE A 995 -35.16 15.69 3.80
C ILE A 995 -36.11 16.88 3.97
N LYS A 996 -36.18 17.45 5.18
CA LYS A 996 -37.20 18.47 5.52
C LYS A 996 -36.95 19.78 4.77
N ASN A 997 -35.67 20.17 4.65
CA ASN A 997 -35.25 21.41 4.01
C ASN A 997 -35.69 21.45 2.52
N LEU A 998 -36.54 22.42 2.19
CA LEU A 998 -37.07 22.62 0.84
C LEU A 998 -35.97 22.98 -0.17
N GLU A 999 -34.99 23.80 0.21
CA GLU A 999 -33.90 24.23 -0.69
C GLU A 999 -33.06 23.04 -1.16
N ILE A 1000 -32.81 22.06 -0.27
CA ILE A 1000 -32.13 20.81 -0.61
C ILE A 1000 -32.97 19.97 -1.57
N ARG A 1001 -34.29 19.91 -1.37
CA ARG A 1001 -35.21 19.18 -2.27
C ARG A 1001 -35.32 19.84 -3.65
N GLU A 1002 -35.28 21.17 -3.74
CA GLU A 1002 -35.21 21.89 -5.02
C GLU A 1002 -33.84 21.78 -5.70
N LYS A 1003 -32.73 21.75 -4.94
CA LYS A 1003 -31.40 21.41 -5.49
C LYS A 1003 -31.40 20.00 -6.08
N LEU A 1004 -31.98 19.01 -5.40
CA LEU A 1004 -32.18 17.66 -5.94
C LEU A 1004 -33.07 17.66 -7.18
N ARG A 1005 -34.18 18.41 -7.19
CA ARG A 1005 -35.08 18.56 -8.35
C ARG A 1005 -34.34 19.10 -9.57
N SER A 1006 -33.58 20.18 -9.39
CA SER A 1006 -32.80 20.84 -10.44
C SER A 1006 -31.63 19.99 -10.97
N LEU A 1007 -30.99 19.19 -10.11
CA LEU A 1007 -29.84 18.35 -10.50
C LEU A 1007 -30.24 17.02 -11.17
N TYR A 1008 -31.28 16.34 -10.69
CA TYR A 1008 -31.63 14.98 -11.12
C TYR A 1008 -32.90 14.86 -11.96
N GLY A 1009 -33.75 15.90 -11.98
CA GLY A 1009 -35.01 15.98 -12.74
C GLY A 1009 -36.14 15.06 -12.26
N ILE A 1010 -35.84 13.81 -11.89
CA ILE A 1010 -36.78 12.83 -11.32
C ILE A 1010 -36.17 12.09 -10.12
N THR A 1011 -37.00 11.73 -9.14
CA THR A 1011 -36.58 11.02 -7.90
C THR A 1011 -35.86 9.69 -8.18
N LYS A 1012 -36.25 9.03 -9.28
CA LYS A 1012 -35.76 7.72 -9.74
C LYS A 1012 -34.36 7.76 -10.39
N ASN A 1013 -33.76 8.95 -10.51
CA ASN A 1013 -32.39 9.16 -10.99
C ASN A 1013 -31.40 9.58 -9.88
N ILE A 1014 -31.88 9.90 -8.67
CA ILE A 1014 -31.03 10.36 -7.55
C ILE A 1014 -30.04 9.26 -7.15
N ASP A 1015 -28.73 9.55 -7.22
CA ASP A 1015 -27.70 8.61 -6.79
C ASP A 1015 -27.68 8.49 -5.25
N LEU A 1016 -27.40 7.28 -4.75
CA LEU A 1016 -27.58 6.94 -3.34
C LEU A 1016 -26.71 7.78 -2.39
N PHE A 1017 -25.39 7.86 -2.63
CA PHE A 1017 -24.46 8.55 -1.71
C PHE A 1017 -24.90 10.00 -1.36
N PRO A 1018 -25.10 10.92 -2.34
CA PRO A 1018 -25.46 12.30 -2.01
C PRO A 1018 -26.82 12.40 -1.29
N ALA A 1019 -27.77 11.50 -1.60
CA ALA A 1019 -29.05 11.44 -0.89
C ALA A 1019 -28.92 11.01 0.58
N LEU A 1020 -28.18 9.92 0.85
CA LEU A 1020 -27.89 9.48 2.22
C LEU A 1020 -27.17 10.57 3.04
N MET A 1021 -26.37 11.42 2.38
CA MET A 1021 -25.67 12.51 3.06
C MET A 1021 -26.60 13.67 3.44
N VAL A 1022 -27.64 13.98 2.64
CA VAL A 1022 -28.60 15.06 2.95
C VAL A 1022 -29.83 14.63 3.77
N GLU A 1023 -29.99 13.34 4.08
CA GLU A 1023 -31.03 12.89 5.03
C GLU A 1023 -30.88 13.59 6.41
N ASP A 1024 -31.97 14.18 6.90
CA ASP A 1024 -32.11 14.63 8.29
C ASP A 1024 -31.71 13.52 9.29
N LEU A 1025 -31.00 13.88 10.35
CA LEU A 1025 -30.57 12.90 11.36
C LEU A 1025 -31.76 12.31 12.11
N VAL A 1026 -31.74 10.99 12.32
CA VAL A 1026 -32.60 10.35 13.33
C VAL A 1026 -32.18 10.87 14.71
N PRO A 1027 -33.11 11.27 15.60
CA PRO A 1027 -32.75 11.85 16.90
C PRO A 1027 -31.80 10.98 17.73
N GLY A 1028 -30.76 11.59 18.29
CA GLY A 1028 -29.73 10.91 19.09
C GLY A 1028 -28.68 10.13 18.28
N THR A 1029 -28.73 10.13 16.95
CA THR A 1029 -27.81 9.41 16.06
C THR A 1029 -26.82 10.36 15.35
N ARG A 1030 -26.06 9.85 14.38
CA ARG A 1030 -25.34 10.65 13.36
C ARG A 1030 -25.77 10.32 11.92
N VAL A 1031 -26.87 9.60 11.75
CA VAL A 1031 -27.28 8.98 10.48
C VAL A 1031 -28.73 9.31 10.11
N GLY A 1032 -29.02 9.33 8.81
CA GLY A 1032 -30.40 9.41 8.31
C GLY A 1032 -31.13 8.07 8.40
N PRO A 1033 -32.46 8.01 8.17
CA PRO A 1033 -33.23 6.78 8.34
C PRO A 1033 -32.83 5.67 7.35
N THR A 1034 -32.62 5.99 6.06
CA THR A 1034 -32.15 4.99 5.08
C THR A 1034 -30.72 4.54 5.42
N LEU A 1035 -29.86 5.49 5.80
CA LEU A 1035 -28.48 5.18 6.22
C LEU A 1035 -28.44 4.27 7.47
N MET A 1036 -29.27 4.55 8.48
CA MET A 1036 -29.38 3.74 9.70
C MET A 1036 -29.80 2.29 9.41
N CYS A 1037 -30.77 2.12 8.50
CA CYS A 1037 -31.18 0.81 7.99
C CYS A 1037 -30.03 0.05 7.32
N LEU A 1038 -29.27 0.69 6.43
CA LEU A 1038 -28.15 0.06 5.73
C LEU A 1038 -27.01 -0.33 6.68
N LEU A 1039 -26.66 0.53 7.63
CA LEU A 1039 -25.61 0.24 8.62
C LEU A 1039 -26.02 -0.88 9.58
N THR A 1040 -27.24 -0.82 10.15
CA THR A 1040 -27.73 -1.89 11.05
C THR A 1040 -27.84 -3.23 10.32
N THR A 1041 -28.17 -3.23 9.02
CA THR A 1041 -28.16 -4.44 8.17
C THR A 1041 -26.76 -5.03 8.04
N GLN A 1042 -25.73 -4.23 7.74
CA GLN A 1042 -24.35 -4.75 7.66
C GLN A 1042 -23.84 -5.22 9.03
N PHE A 1043 -23.92 -4.37 10.06
CA PHE A 1043 -23.37 -4.70 11.38
C PHE A 1043 -24.10 -5.87 12.07
N ARG A 1044 -25.37 -6.16 11.72
CA ARG A 1044 -25.99 -7.44 12.09
C ARG A 1044 -25.26 -8.62 11.44
N ARG A 1045 -25.11 -8.61 10.11
CA ARG A 1045 -24.50 -9.71 9.34
C ARG A 1045 -23.05 -9.97 9.74
N LEU A 1046 -22.30 -8.92 10.03
CA LEU A 1046 -20.92 -9.00 10.54
C LEU A 1046 -20.79 -9.70 11.89
N ARG A 1047 -21.80 -9.56 12.75
CA ARG A 1047 -21.82 -10.13 14.10
C ARG A 1047 -22.39 -11.53 14.13
N ASP A 1048 -23.56 -11.70 13.51
CA ASP A 1048 -24.34 -12.93 13.60
C ASP A 1048 -23.83 -13.98 12.59
N GLY A 1049 -23.21 -13.55 11.48
CA GLY A 1049 -22.56 -14.41 10.49
C GLY A 1049 -21.08 -14.74 10.76
N ASP A 1050 -20.49 -14.28 11.87
CA ASP A 1050 -19.10 -14.56 12.24
C ASP A 1050 -19.00 -15.69 13.27
N ARG A 1051 -18.51 -16.87 12.86
CA ARG A 1051 -18.31 -18.02 13.75
C ARG A 1051 -17.29 -17.74 14.85
N PHE A 1052 -16.41 -16.76 14.64
CA PHE A 1052 -15.41 -16.33 15.60
C PHE A 1052 -15.80 -15.02 16.31
N TRP A 1053 -17.06 -14.58 16.28
CA TRP A 1053 -17.50 -13.43 17.07
C TRP A 1053 -17.11 -13.60 18.55
N TYR A 1054 -16.60 -12.55 19.19
CA TYR A 1054 -15.95 -12.68 20.52
C TYR A 1054 -16.86 -13.20 21.63
N GLU A 1055 -18.19 -13.08 21.50
CA GLU A 1055 -19.17 -13.59 22.46
C GLU A 1055 -19.77 -14.97 22.06
N ASN A 1056 -19.35 -15.55 20.93
CA ASN A 1056 -19.85 -16.85 20.49
C ASN A 1056 -19.28 -17.97 21.40
N PRO A 1057 -20.13 -18.86 21.96
CA PRO A 1057 -19.67 -19.89 22.90
C PRO A 1057 -18.53 -20.76 22.36
N GLY A 1058 -17.45 -20.88 23.14
CA GLY A 1058 -16.26 -21.66 22.78
C GLY A 1058 -15.17 -20.89 22.03
N VAL A 1059 -15.42 -19.66 21.60
CA VAL A 1059 -14.37 -18.77 21.04
C VAL A 1059 -13.41 -18.31 22.14
N PHE A 1060 -13.96 -17.92 23.29
CA PHE A 1060 -13.25 -17.61 24.54
C PHE A 1060 -13.91 -18.31 25.73
N SER A 1061 -13.18 -18.49 26.84
CA SER A 1061 -13.76 -18.94 28.11
C SER A 1061 -14.60 -17.82 28.75
N PRO A 1062 -15.55 -18.13 29.65
CA PRO A 1062 -16.34 -17.10 30.35
C PRO A 1062 -15.47 -16.09 31.13
N ALA A 1063 -14.34 -16.54 31.69
CA ALA A 1063 -13.40 -15.67 32.39
C ALA A 1063 -12.66 -14.73 31.42
N GLN A 1064 -12.20 -15.25 30.27
CA GLN A 1064 -11.58 -14.45 29.19
C GLN A 1064 -12.55 -13.41 28.63
N LEU A 1065 -13.81 -13.80 28.39
CA LEU A 1065 -14.87 -12.91 27.89
C LEU A 1065 -15.18 -11.76 28.87
N THR A 1066 -15.20 -12.03 30.18
CA THR A 1066 -15.33 -10.99 31.21
C THR A 1066 -14.15 -10.00 31.23
N GLN A 1067 -12.95 -10.41 30.78
CA GLN A 1067 -11.82 -9.49 30.61
C GLN A 1067 -11.91 -8.70 29.28
N ILE A 1068 -12.30 -9.34 28.17
CA ILE A 1068 -12.50 -8.66 26.88
C ILE A 1068 -13.56 -7.55 26.99
N ARG A 1069 -14.63 -7.78 27.76
CA ARG A 1069 -15.68 -6.79 28.03
C ARG A 1069 -15.25 -5.59 28.90
N GLN A 1070 -13.97 -5.49 29.25
CA GLN A 1070 -13.36 -4.29 29.87
C GLN A 1070 -12.49 -3.50 28.88
N ALA A 1071 -12.28 -4.01 27.66
CA ALA A 1071 -11.43 -3.37 26.66
C ALA A 1071 -11.99 -2.00 26.22
N SER A 1072 -11.16 -0.97 26.26
CA SER A 1072 -11.53 0.37 25.78
C SER A 1072 -10.41 0.97 24.95
N LEU A 1073 -10.75 1.77 23.95
CA LEU A 1073 -9.74 2.50 23.17
C LEU A 1073 -8.92 3.45 24.07
N ALA A 1074 -9.50 3.93 25.19
CA ALA A 1074 -8.77 4.68 26.21
C ALA A 1074 -7.65 3.85 26.86
N ARG A 1075 -7.93 2.59 27.25
CA ARG A 1075 -6.93 1.64 27.78
C ARG A 1075 -5.82 1.38 26.76
N ILE A 1076 -6.20 1.09 25.52
CA ILE A 1076 -5.26 0.81 24.42
C ILE A 1076 -4.37 2.02 24.13
N ILE A 1077 -4.90 3.25 24.24
CA ILE A 1077 -4.10 4.48 24.17
C ILE A 1077 -3.14 4.59 25.37
N CYS A 1078 -3.58 4.34 26.60
CA CYS A 1078 -2.69 4.33 27.77
C CYS A 1078 -1.53 3.34 27.63
N ASP A 1079 -1.82 2.12 27.17
CA ASP A 1079 -0.84 1.04 27.04
C ASP A 1079 0.15 1.24 25.89
N ASN A 1080 -0.27 1.89 24.79
CA ASN A 1080 0.50 1.92 23.54
C ASN A 1080 0.92 3.31 23.08
N SER A 1081 0.43 4.39 23.70
CA SER A 1081 1.02 5.73 23.57
C SER A 1081 2.42 5.80 24.17
N ASP A 1082 3.17 6.85 23.83
CA ASP A 1082 4.50 7.07 24.37
C ASP A 1082 4.40 7.79 25.72
N HIS A 1083 3.68 8.92 25.79
CA HIS A 1083 3.61 9.79 26.97
C HIS A 1083 2.19 10.27 27.34
N ILE A 1084 1.12 9.61 26.86
CA ILE A 1084 -0.24 9.87 27.36
C ILE A 1084 -0.43 9.09 28.67
N ARG A 1085 -0.75 9.80 29.75
CA ARG A 1085 -1.02 9.25 31.09
C ARG A 1085 -2.36 9.70 31.69
N GLN A 1086 -3.03 10.65 31.03
CA GLN A 1086 -4.38 11.13 31.38
C GLN A 1086 -5.18 11.38 30.09
N LEU A 1087 -6.44 10.95 30.09
CA LEU A 1087 -7.41 11.10 28.99
C LEU A 1087 -8.84 10.75 29.47
N GLN A 1088 -9.85 10.87 28.60
CA GLN A 1088 -11.22 10.45 28.90
C GLN A 1088 -11.36 8.93 29.03
N ARG A 1089 -12.26 8.46 29.91
CA ARG A 1089 -12.70 7.05 29.97
C ARG A 1089 -13.37 6.59 28.67
N ASP A 1090 -14.12 7.49 28.02
CA ASP A 1090 -14.75 7.29 26.70
C ASP A 1090 -14.16 8.33 25.72
N VAL A 1091 -13.07 7.97 25.04
CA VAL A 1091 -12.34 8.85 24.11
C VAL A 1091 -13.14 9.30 22.89
N PHE A 1092 -14.34 8.74 22.68
CA PHE A 1092 -15.29 9.22 21.67
C PHE A 1092 -16.12 10.44 22.14
N ARG A 1093 -16.10 10.79 23.44
CA ARG A 1093 -16.89 11.89 24.02
C ARG A 1093 -16.03 13.12 24.34
N VAL A 1094 -16.56 14.30 24.01
CA VAL A 1094 -15.93 15.58 24.36
C VAL A 1094 -15.92 15.74 25.87
N ALA A 1095 -14.79 16.19 26.41
CA ALA A 1095 -14.62 16.45 27.84
C ALA A 1095 -13.71 17.67 28.06
N SER A 1096 -13.98 18.45 29.10
CA SER A 1096 -13.20 19.63 29.44
C SER A 1096 -11.85 19.23 30.06
N TYR A 1097 -10.74 19.70 29.51
CA TYR A 1097 -9.44 19.59 30.17
C TYR A 1097 -9.28 20.67 31.26
N PRO A 1098 -8.80 20.34 32.48
CA PRO A 1098 -8.41 19.01 32.95
C PRO A 1098 -9.53 18.16 33.55
N GLN A 1099 -10.68 18.73 33.92
CA GLN A 1099 -11.66 18.12 34.83
C GLN A 1099 -12.30 16.80 34.34
N GLY A 1100 -12.33 16.56 33.03
CA GLY A 1100 -12.88 15.36 32.41
C GLY A 1100 -11.84 14.29 32.03
N MET A 1101 -10.58 14.45 32.44
CA MET A 1101 -9.51 13.47 32.25
C MET A 1101 -9.31 12.66 33.53
N VAL A 1102 -9.05 11.35 33.40
CA VAL A 1102 -8.68 10.45 34.51
C VAL A 1102 -7.27 9.92 34.32
N SER A 1103 -6.63 9.41 35.39
CA SER A 1103 -5.36 8.69 35.22
C SER A 1103 -5.57 7.41 34.41
N CYS A 1104 -4.57 7.06 33.62
CA CYS A 1104 -4.47 5.75 33.00
C CYS A 1104 -4.52 4.60 34.01
N ASP A 1105 -4.13 4.81 35.27
CA ASP A 1105 -4.19 3.78 36.32
C ASP A 1105 -5.63 3.48 36.78
N GLU A 1106 -6.58 4.38 36.51
CA GLU A 1106 -8.00 4.21 36.83
C GLU A 1106 -8.80 3.54 35.70
N ILE A 1107 -8.17 3.25 34.55
CA ILE A 1107 -8.83 2.67 33.37
C ILE A 1107 -8.50 1.17 33.32
N PRO A 1108 -9.49 0.26 33.47
CA PRO A 1108 -9.26 -1.18 33.58
C PRO A 1108 -8.43 -1.78 32.45
N GLU A 1109 -7.50 -2.68 32.80
CA GLU A 1109 -6.76 -3.50 31.84
C GLU A 1109 -7.44 -4.87 31.64
N VAL A 1110 -7.41 -5.39 30.41
CA VAL A 1110 -7.78 -6.77 30.11
C VAL A 1110 -6.78 -7.71 30.79
N ASP A 1111 -7.19 -8.41 31.85
CA ASP A 1111 -6.30 -9.30 32.59
C ASP A 1111 -5.97 -10.59 31.82
N LEU A 1112 -4.81 -10.58 31.15
CA LEU A 1112 -4.33 -11.71 30.35
C LEU A 1112 -4.00 -12.97 31.15
N ARG A 1113 -4.01 -12.94 32.50
CA ARG A 1113 -3.85 -14.17 33.32
C ARG A 1113 -4.93 -15.21 33.03
N MET A 1114 -6.09 -14.80 32.48
CA MET A 1114 -7.15 -15.73 32.04
C MET A 1114 -6.79 -16.53 30.77
N TRP A 1115 -5.62 -16.30 30.17
CA TRP A 1115 -5.04 -17.08 29.06
C TRP A 1115 -3.88 -17.98 29.52
N GLN A 1116 -3.60 -18.09 30.82
CA GLN A 1116 -2.57 -18.99 31.31
C GLN A 1116 -3.03 -20.46 31.22
N ASP A 1117 -2.34 -21.25 30.41
CA ASP A 1117 -2.55 -22.70 30.35
C ASP A 1117 -1.91 -23.34 31.59
N CYS A 1118 -2.70 -24.12 32.33
CA CYS A 1118 -2.24 -24.76 33.57
C CYS A 1118 -1.29 -25.92 33.26
N CYS A 1119 -0.13 -25.94 33.92
CA CYS A 1119 0.85 -27.02 33.77
C CYS A 1119 0.35 -28.31 34.44
N GLU A 1120 -0.23 -29.23 33.68
CA GLU A 1120 -0.27 -30.63 34.09
C GLU A 1120 1.17 -31.14 34.27
N GLY A 1121 1.49 -31.75 35.42
CA GLY A 1121 2.78 -32.40 35.64
C GLY A 1121 3.88 -31.61 36.36
N LYS A 1122 3.56 -30.93 37.47
CA LYS A 1122 4.49 -30.91 38.62
C LYS A 1122 4.03 -31.89 39.67
N SER A 1123 4.70 -33.04 39.74
CA SER A 1123 4.39 -34.08 40.73
C SER A 1123 4.73 -33.61 42.15
N ASP A 1124 3.79 -33.73 43.08
CA ASP A 1124 4.11 -33.70 44.50
C ASP A 1124 5.12 -34.80 44.84
N LYS A 1125 6.30 -34.38 45.29
CA LYS A 1125 7.26 -35.22 46.01
C LYS A 1125 7.72 -34.45 47.23
N GLY A 1126 7.14 -34.80 48.38
CA GLY A 1126 7.40 -34.14 49.66
C GLY A 1126 8.77 -34.47 50.26
N GLY A 1127 9.16 -33.66 51.25
CA GLY A 1127 10.49 -33.68 51.88
C GLY A 1127 11.22 -32.35 51.59
N SER A 1128 11.71 -31.59 52.58
CA SER A 1128 11.73 -31.80 54.03
C SER A 1128 11.57 -30.47 54.80
N ALA A 1129 11.32 -30.54 56.11
CA ALA A 1129 10.98 -29.37 56.93
C ALA A 1129 12.17 -28.47 57.34
N GLY A 1130 11.86 -27.21 57.66
CA GLY A 1130 12.76 -26.22 58.27
C GLY A 1130 12.93 -24.94 57.43
N GLY A 1131 12.71 -23.73 57.93
CA GLY A 1131 12.12 -23.36 59.23
C GLY A 1131 12.25 -21.85 59.53
N LEU A 1132 11.25 -21.29 60.23
CA LEU A 1132 11.27 -20.01 60.96
C LEU A 1132 11.87 -18.76 60.28
N ARG A 1133 11.01 -17.77 59.96
CA ARG A 1133 10.77 -16.63 60.87
C ARG A 1133 9.59 -15.75 60.44
N GLU A 1134 8.94 -15.16 61.44
CA GLU A 1134 7.85 -14.21 61.31
C GLU A 1134 8.36 -12.76 61.46
N HIS A 1135 7.65 -11.81 60.84
CA HIS A 1135 7.06 -10.59 61.41
C HIS A 1135 6.27 -9.94 60.23
N GLU A 1136 4.95 -9.76 60.28
CA GLU A 1136 4.15 -8.83 61.13
C GLU A 1136 4.37 -7.34 60.80
N ALA A 1137 3.36 -6.45 60.82
CA ALA A 1137 1.89 -6.58 60.76
C ALA A 1137 1.25 -5.18 60.52
N GLY A 1138 -0.04 -5.12 60.18
CA GLY A 1138 -0.83 -3.87 60.00
C GLY A 1138 -1.27 -3.65 58.54
N ALA A 1139 -2.53 -3.82 58.09
CA ALA A 1139 -3.86 -3.77 58.74
C ALA A 1139 -4.37 -2.32 59.04
N ALA A 1140 -5.66 -1.97 58.86
CA ALA A 1140 -6.84 -2.80 58.60
C ALA A 1140 -8.03 -2.06 57.92
N ALA A 1141 -9.03 -2.86 57.48
CA ALA A 1141 -10.46 -2.51 57.22
C ALA A 1141 -10.78 -1.61 56.00
N TRP A 1142 -11.96 -1.69 55.36
CA TRP A 1142 -13.28 -2.22 55.79
C TRP A 1142 -13.95 -3.21 54.80
N ASP A 1143 -14.99 -3.92 55.29
CA ASP A 1143 -15.86 -4.90 54.58
C ASP A 1143 -17.02 -4.15 53.81
N VAL A 1144 -18.05 -4.69 53.14
CA VAL A 1144 -18.97 -5.82 53.40
C VAL A 1144 -19.61 -6.40 52.12
N SER A 1145 -19.96 -7.70 52.16
CA SER A 1145 -21.13 -8.39 51.53
C SER A 1145 -20.90 -9.45 50.42
N ARG A 1146 -21.80 -10.47 50.44
CA ARG A 1146 -21.94 -11.68 49.58
C ARG A 1146 -23.29 -11.56 48.80
N PRO A 1147 -23.76 -12.52 47.93
CA PRO A 1147 -23.32 -13.89 47.59
C PRO A 1147 -23.32 -14.17 46.04
N PRO A 1148 -23.44 -15.41 45.50
CA PRO A 1148 -23.26 -16.77 46.05
C PRO A 1148 -22.17 -17.61 45.31
N GLN A 1149 -21.96 -18.86 45.75
CA GLN A 1149 -21.19 -19.88 45.01
C GLN A 1149 -22.11 -20.96 44.41
N PRO A 1150 -21.82 -21.50 43.21
CA PRO A 1150 -22.36 -22.77 42.75
C PRO A 1150 -21.50 -23.95 43.25
N VAL A 1151 -22.14 -25.04 43.70
CA VAL A 1151 -21.47 -26.28 44.09
C VAL A 1151 -21.25 -27.16 42.85
N CYS A 1152 -20.02 -27.58 42.60
CA CYS A 1152 -19.71 -28.53 41.53
C CYS A 1152 -20.12 -29.96 41.95
N THR A 1153 -21.10 -30.54 41.27
CA THR A 1153 -21.36 -31.99 41.27
C THR A 1153 -21.30 -32.52 39.85
N LEU A 1154 -20.38 -33.46 39.61
CA LEU A 1154 -20.29 -34.22 38.36
C LEU A 1154 -21.29 -35.39 38.37
N PRO A 1155 -21.73 -35.81 37.19
CA PRO A 1155 -21.55 -37.20 36.81
C PRO A 1155 -20.62 -37.32 35.59
N SER A 1156 -19.62 -38.19 35.70
CA SER A 1156 -18.71 -38.53 34.61
C SER A 1156 -19.28 -39.65 33.72
N LEU A 1157 -18.98 -39.60 32.43
CA LEU A 1157 -18.56 -40.78 31.66
C LEU A 1157 -17.85 -40.37 30.35
N PHE A 1158 -16.94 -41.24 29.91
CA PHE A 1158 -15.96 -41.04 28.83
C PHE A 1158 -16.63 -41.09 27.42
N LEU A 1159 -16.05 -40.61 26.31
CA LEU A 1159 -14.70 -40.90 25.80
C LEU A 1159 -14.05 -39.78 24.95
N GLN A 1160 -12.78 -39.54 25.26
CA GLN A 1160 -11.66 -39.15 24.37
C GLN A 1160 -10.45 -40.02 24.81
N PRO A 1161 -9.28 -40.09 24.12
CA PRO A 1161 -8.60 -39.08 23.27
C PRO A 1161 -8.31 -39.62 21.84
N LEU A 1162 -7.51 -39.05 20.92
CA LEU A 1162 -6.20 -38.40 20.99
C LEU A 1162 -5.95 -37.37 19.87
N CYS A 1163 -5.34 -36.24 20.24
CA CYS A 1163 -4.50 -35.41 19.36
C CYS A 1163 -3.14 -35.24 20.05
N PRO A 1164 -2.10 -36.02 19.70
CA PRO A 1164 -0.78 -35.88 20.32
C PRO A 1164 -0.03 -34.68 19.71
N PHE A 1165 0.45 -33.77 20.56
CA PHE A 1165 1.41 -32.75 20.16
C PHE A 1165 2.80 -33.39 20.03
N ASN A 1166 3.31 -33.49 18.80
CA ASN A 1166 4.75 -33.62 18.56
C ASN A 1166 5.08 -33.21 17.11
N TRP A 1167 6.01 -32.28 16.92
CA TRP A 1167 6.57 -31.93 15.61
C TRP A 1167 8.08 -32.15 15.65
N GLY A 1168 8.54 -33.22 15.01
CA GLY A 1168 9.96 -33.57 14.96
C GLY A 1168 10.26 -34.53 13.80
N ASN A 1169 11.20 -34.13 12.95
CA ASN A 1169 11.94 -34.94 11.97
C ASN A 1169 11.14 -35.89 11.06
N CYS A 1170 10.74 -35.39 9.88
CA CYS A 1170 10.45 -36.25 8.73
C CYS A 1170 11.75 -36.60 7.97
N GLU A 1171 12.41 -37.69 8.35
CA GLU A 1171 13.36 -38.36 7.45
C GLU A 1171 12.62 -39.21 6.41
N TRP A 1172 13.19 -39.32 5.20
CA TRP A 1172 12.64 -40.16 4.14
C TRP A 1172 13.15 -41.59 4.27
N VAL A 1173 12.23 -42.55 4.45
CA VAL A 1173 12.51 -43.99 4.31
C VAL A 1173 11.51 -44.59 3.31
N THR A 1174 12.02 -45.40 2.38
CA THR A 1174 11.28 -45.86 1.20
C THR A 1174 10.82 -47.31 1.29
N GLY A 1175 9.54 -47.54 0.95
CA GLY A 1175 9.08 -48.73 0.23
C GLY A 1175 8.82 -50.03 1.01
N ALA A 1176 7.55 -50.45 0.99
CA ALA A 1176 7.18 -51.84 0.69
C ALA A 1176 5.71 -51.90 0.20
N ARG A 1177 5.44 -52.68 -0.86
CA ARG A 1177 4.09 -53.19 -1.18
C ARG A 1177 4.02 -54.65 -0.72
N GLN A 1178 2.83 -55.09 -0.30
CA GLN A 1178 2.37 -56.46 -0.54
C GLN A 1178 0.86 -56.44 -0.83
N GLU A 1179 0.35 -57.55 -1.39
CA GLU A 1179 -0.86 -57.56 -2.20
C GLU A 1179 -1.97 -58.46 -1.63
N ALA A 1180 -3.15 -58.41 -2.30
CA ALA A 1180 -4.29 -59.32 -2.16
C ALA A 1180 -5.12 -59.17 -0.85
N HIS A 1181 -6.39 -59.60 -0.77
CA HIS A 1181 -7.17 -60.48 -1.67
C HIS A 1181 -8.56 -59.92 -2.07
N SER A 1182 -9.22 -60.62 -2.99
CA SER A 1182 -10.48 -60.28 -3.65
C SER A 1182 -11.69 -61.12 -3.19
N ALA A 1183 -12.88 -60.49 -3.16
CA ALA A 1183 -14.22 -61.09 -3.34
C ALA A 1183 -15.22 -59.94 -3.67
N ASN A 1184 -16.16 -59.99 -4.63
CA ASN A 1184 -17.24 -60.95 -4.95
C ASN A 1184 -18.34 -61.00 -3.87
N LEU A 1185 -19.66 -60.83 -4.10
CA LEU A 1185 -20.56 -60.66 -5.28
C LEU A 1185 -21.84 -59.85 -4.82
N PRO A 1186 -23.07 -59.89 -5.43
CA PRO A 1186 -23.44 -59.15 -6.65
C PRO A 1186 -24.79 -58.35 -6.61
N LEU A 1187 -25.06 -57.72 -7.76
CA LEU A 1187 -26.28 -57.14 -8.38
C LEU A 1187 -27.73 -57.55 -7.97
N SER A 1188 -28.67 -56.66 -8.36
CA SER A 1188 -30.07 -56.88 -8.82
C SER A 1188 -31.21 -57.02 -7.78
N CYS A 1189 -32.51 -56.82 -8.06
CA CYS A 1189 -33.28 -55.96 -9.01
C CYS A 1189 -34.80 -56.01 -8.64
N GLU A 1190 -35.66 -55.31 -9.40
CA GLU A 1190 -37.14 -55.43 -9.44
C GLU A 1190 -37.93 -54.97 -8.18
N THR A 1191 -39.24 -54.72 -8.21
CA THR A 1191 -40.11 -53.71 -8.89
C THR A 1191 -41.57 -54.08 -8.60
N HIS A 1192 -42.45 -53.11 -8.26
CA HIS A 1192 -43.93 -53.08 -8.45
C HIS A 1192 -44.48 -51.84 -7.68
N THR A 1193 -45.10 -50.82 -8.31
CA THR A 1193 -46.54 -50.61 -8.67
C THR A 1193 -47.50 -50.66 -7.45
N GLU A 1194 -48.54 -49.81 -7.31
CA GLU A 1194 -49.30 -49.00 -8.29
C GLU A 1194 -50.20 -47.91 -7.64
N ASN A 1195 -50.83 -47.02 -8.45
CA ASN A 1195 -52.06 -46.21 -8.19
C ASN A 1195 -52.02 -45.06 -7.15
N ALA A 1196 -52.79 -43.95 -7.27
CA ALA A 1196 -53.55 -43.34 -8.40
C ALA A 1196 -53.89 -41.85 -8.10
N ALA A 1197 -54.37 -41.08 -9.08
CA ALA A 1197 -54.82 -39.67 -8.96
C ALA A 1197 -56.36 -39.52 -9.07
N PRO A 1198 -56.96 -38.35 -8.70
CA PRO A 1198 -57.46 -37.47 -9.77
C PRO A 1198 -57.54 -35.93 -9.50
N SER A 1199 -57.25 -35.16 -10.57
CA SER A 1199 -57.80 -33.84 -11.02
C SER A 1199 -58.46 -32.77 -10.09
N LEU A 1200 -57.87 -31.56 -10.09
CA LEU A 1200 -58.45 -30.20 -10.42
C LEU A 1200 -59.66 -29.62 -9.61
N PRO A 1201 -60.00 -28.29 -9.67
CA PRO A 1201 -59.41 -27.14 -10.39
C PRO A 1201 -58.98 -25.98 -9.40
N PRO A 1202 -58.94 -24.65 -9.73
CA PRO A 1202 -58.17 -23.62 -8.97
C PRO A 1202 -59.02 -22.61 -8.14
N PHE A 1203 -58.36 -21.71 -7.39
CA PHE A 1203 -58.77 -20.30 -7.23
C PHE A 1203 -57.62 -19.38 -6.75
N ARG A 1204 -57.86 -18.05 -6.75
CA ARG A 1204 -56.95 -16.95 -6.35
C ARG A 1204 -57.40 -16.29 -5.03
N GLU A 1205 -56.47 -15.50 -4.46
CA GLU A 1205 -56.69 -14.46 -3.42
C GLU A 1205 -57.10 -14.95 -2.02
N GLY A 1206 -56.71 -14.19 -0.98
CA GLY A 1206 -57.01 -14.54 0.43
C GLY A 1206 -55.86 -14.20 1.39
N ALA A 1207 -55.96 -13.04 2.05
CA ALA A 1207 -54.94 -12.45 2.90
C ALA A 1207 -54.65 -13.18 4.24
N THR A 1208 -53.52 -12.80 4.86
CA THR A 1208 -53.23 -12.81 6.31
C THR A 1208 -53.29 -14.13 7.10
N TRP A 1209 -52.12 -14.56 7.61
CA TRP A 1209 -52.00 -15.10 8.97
C TRP A 1209 -50.72 -14.61 9.68
N LYS A 1210 -50.88 -14.33 10.97
CA LYS A 1210 -49.87 -14.25 12.04
C LYS A 1210 -50.38 -15.16 13.17
N PRO A 1211 -49.53 -15.64 14.10
CA PRO A 1211 -48.16 -16.08 13.93
C PRO A 1211 -47.90 -17.44 14.61
N ILE A 1212 -46.73 -18.04 14.36
CA ILE A 1212 -45.89 -18.77 15.33
C ILE A 1212 -44.47 -18.78 14.75
#